data_AF-A0A9R1DUY1-F1
#
_entry.id   AF-A0A9R1DUY1-F1
#
_cell.length_a   1.000
_cell.length_b   1.000
_cell.length_c   1.000
_cell.angle_alpha   90.00
_cell.angle_beta   90.00
_cell.angle_gamma   90.00
#
_symmetry.space_group_name_H-M   'P 1'
#
loop_
_entity.id
_entity.type
_entity.pdbx_description
1 polymer ?
#
loop_
_entity_poly.entity_id
_entity_poly.type
_entity_poly.pdbx_seq_one_letter_code
_entity_poly.pdbx_strand_id
1 'polypeptide(L)'
;MSGLEDIEIQAKNIDAAVGEIIDVLEDTSKGNMIYFNGWHGCGASAALRAVAQRLKSSKSKFDKVIHVDCSVWKSMRALQKEVAEELDLPHSVMAIFDQCDADDDFKGKDEDSRGVISDIRREIFEKLASSRFVVIFHNGSSRYIDFYECGVPAIPFLRNKVLWTWRGRFRLGLVLDDGELEKWSVQTNVFLNPSPGREEELQDLVVREEAEEVVNRTRIAEPGYLNHKVVQQCAMYAWLLRRITSATGLDFYTHGPNYWVCDGIIQGQGNTSAWEIGNSLQRNMYLDWVGRNPDDAIYLDDLLMRNNDIDDDRWVYVTHKEPGWSDTVLDPVVTSFFLYADESPTNAIPMLPVNMFQHPENSKLRVLHLSRCTFSFTSPPFVHCAQLRLLHLDHCTNTTDDDEHPSQNEDMSCFQKLLVLVLRYTDWYWPLSEKMMSLMTDLKELNVAGVKHWSISDLCGDIPSLVILRVTANTVTIHSQDIIKNNGASLLNLSKASLLKTVSLESCAELEQVAPFMLPPLLESVNFINSGASAAKISSISFRGCSQLKNILLKGNLGTLEELDLSGTALKTLNLREVEARNLKRLMLLGCEKLRAILWPPEDKRRWVLEKLQISTVQSASPSQNNWEEKIKEASPTAGSSSILTFGASPLGTRRIGSFDFNWYISVADARLMWSLLPFQLEIKRNFVYLEIDSSPASGAAVGRPEVAQGIGSQQQFAQYLYASDVFQEEPQAVSAIKGVTSWMWACPPIPTPSLQDWYFHMQDEEKMERGSLQQQHNTQRISTSVALAPVLMCDNAGMLYVHDSSSITCVPSPQGARWRWLKWCRVERCPKLCSVFATPQLSSDQITFWSLSTFWASQLPMACYIWN
;
A
#
# COMPACT_ATOMS: atom_id res chain seq x y z
N MET A 1 30.00 -36.82 -2.74
CA MET A 1 30.27 -35.89 -1.63
C MET A 1 31.55 -35.14 -1.98
N SER A 2 31.43 -34.10 -2.80
CA SER A 2 32.54 -33.17 -3.07
C SER A 2 32.62 -32.21 -1.88
N GLY A 3 33.81 -32.09 -1.29
CA GLY A 3 34.07 -31.16 -0.20
C GLY A 3 33.78 -29.73 -0.61
N LEU A 4 33.36 -28.93 0.36
CA LEU A 4 33.22 -27.47 0.27
C LEU A 4 34.59 -26.89 -0.15
N GLU A 5 34.66 -26.23 -1.30
CA GLU A 5 35.89 -25.62 -1.80
C GLU A 5 35.91 -24.13 -1.46
N ASP A 6 36.89 -23.67 -0.72
CA ASP A 6 37.10 -22.24 -0.42
C ASP A 6 38.27 -21.74 -1.27
N ILE A 7 38.01 -20.74 -2.11
CA ILE A 7 38.97 -20.15 -3.04
C ILE A 7 39.17 -18.69 -2.65
N GLU A 8 40.41 -18.37 -2.32
CA GLU A 8 40.82 -17.00 -2.02
C GLU A 8 41.10 -16.23 -3.32
N ILE A 9 40.48 -15.06 -3.49
CA ILE A 9 40.70 -14.16 -4.63
C ILE A 9 41.78 -13.14 -4.27
N GLN A 10 42.88 -13.11 -5.02
CA GLN A 10 44.05 -12.26 -4.76
C GLN A 10 44.01 -10.98 -5.60
N ALA A 11 42.85 -10.33 -5.62
CA ALA A 11 42.57 -9.18 -6.46
C ALA A 11 42.82 -7.84 -5.77
N LYS A 12 43.47 -6.91 -6.49
CA LYS A 12 43.77 -5.54 -6.02
C LYS A 12 42.68 -4.51 -6.33
N ASN A 13 41.62 -4.90 -7.02
CA ASN A 13 40.45 -4.07 -7.33
C ASN A 13 39.30 -4.97 -7.83
N ILE A 14 38.12 -4.37 -8.05
CA ILE A 14 36.95 -5.10 -8.53
C ILE A 14 37.20 -5.68 -9.94
N ASP A 15 37.85 -4.98 -10.85
CA ASP A 15 38.07 -5.49 -12.22
C ASP A 15 38.96 -6.74 -12.27
N ALA A 16 39.99 -6.79 -11.43
CA ALA A 16 40.85 -7.96 -11.26
C ALA A 16 40.06 -9.12 -10.63
N ALA A 17 39.25 -8.85 -9.60
CA ALA A 17 38.39 -9.85 -8.99
C ALA A 17 37.39 -10.43 -9.99
N VAL A 18 36.82 -9.59 -10.85
CA VAL A 18 35.91 -10.00 -11.93
C VAL A 18 36.62 -10.99 -12.88
N GLY A 19 37.90 -10.76 -13.20
CA GLY A 19 38.70 -11.70 -13.99
C GLY A 19 38.82 -13.06 -13.32
N GLU A 20 39.26 -13.10 -12.06
CA GLU A 20 39.41 -14.35 -11.30
C GLU A 20 38.07 -15.09 -11.11
N ILE A 21 36.97 -14.36 -10.87
CA ILE A 21 35.63 -14.94 -10.75
C ILE A 21 35.19 -15.59 -12.08
N ILE A 22 35.46 -14.93 -13.22
CA ILE A 22 35.13 -15.47 -14.54
C ILE A 22 35.95 -16.74 -14.82
N ASP A 23 37.23 -16.76 -14.45
CA ASP A 23 38.08 -17.94 -14.61
C ASP A 23 37.53 -19.14 -13.83
N VAL A 24 37.05 -18.93 -12.60
CA VAL A 24 36.37 -19.97 -11.79
C VAL A 24 35.05 -20.42 -12.43
N LEU A 25 34.25 -19.50 -12.97
CA LEU A 25 32.99 -19.83 -13.63
C LEU A 25 33.22 -20.68 -14.88
N GLU A 26 34.27 -20.36 -15.65
CA GLU A 26 34.58 -21.08 -16.88
C GLU A 26 35.27 -22.43 -16.66
N ASP A 27 35.87 -22.63 -15.49
CA ASP A 27 36.50 -23.90 -15.09
C ASP A 27 35.45 -24.98 -14.80
N THR A 28 35.46 -26.01 -15.67
CA THR A 28 34.55 -27.16 -15.57
C THR A 28 34.89 -28.12 -14.44
N SER A 29 36.06 -28.01 -13.81
CA SER A 29 36.43 -28.79 -12.63
C SER A 29 35.76 -28.29 -11.35
N LYS A 30 35.36 -27.01 -11.32
CA LYS A 30 34.75 -26.34 -10.17
C LYS A 30 33.27 -26.70 -10.03
N GLY A 31 32.74 -26.56 -8.82
CA GLY A 31 31.32 -26.76 -8.52
C GLY A 31 30.41 -25.78 -9.27
N ASN A 32 29.10 -26.06 -9.23
CA ASN A 32 28.11 -25.28 -9.98
C ASN A 32 27.52 -24.12 -9.17
N MET A 33 27.43 -24.27 -7.86
CA MET A 33 26.89 -23.26 -6.96
C MET A 33 28.05 -22.50 -6.31
N ILE A 34 28.26 -21.26 -6.72
CA ILE A 34 29.40 -20.42 -6.35
C ILE A 34 28.89 -19.19 -5.59
N TYR A 35 29.31 -19.04 -4.34
CA TYR A 35 28.95 -17.90 -3.51
C TYR A 35 30.11 -16.89 -3.46
N PHE A 36 29.81 -15.61 -3.67
CA PHE A 36 30.78 -14.53 -3.52
C PHE A 36 30.44 -13.65 -2.31
N ASN A 37 31.36 -13.57 -1.35
CA ASN A 37 31.14 -12.80 -0.12
C ASN A 37 31.47 -11.29 -0.28
N GLY A 38 32.24 -10.93 -1.31
CA GLY A 38 32.86 -9.60 -1.40
C GLY A 38 33.84 -9.34 -0.26
N TRP A 39 34.30 -8.10 -0.12
CA TRP A 39 35.20 -7.70 0.97
C TRP A 39 34.35 -7.40 2.21
N HIS A 40 34.02 -8.46 2.95
CA HIS A 40 33.10 -8.41 4.09
C HIS A 40 31.71 -7.86 3.74
N GLY A 41 31.28 -8.07 2.50
CA GLY A 41 29.97 -7.68 2.00
C GLY A 41 29.95 -6.43 1.11
N CYS A 42 31.01 -5.62 1.11
CA CYS A 42 31.19 -4.52 0.16
C CYS A 42 31.81 -5.02 -1.16
N GLY A 43 31.48 -4.35 -2.27
CA GLY A 43 31.93 -4.67 -3.62
C GLY A 43 31.24 -5.87 -4.25
N ALA A 44 30.40 -6.61 -3.51
CA ALA A 44 29.76 -7.83 -3.99
C ALA A 44 28.80 -7.54 -5.15
N SER A 45 27.94 -6.53 -5.02
CA SER A 45 27.01 -6.17 -6.08
C SER A 45 27.71 -5.57 -7.29
N ALA A 46 28.71 -4.70 -7.07
CA ALA A 46 29.53 -4.15 -8.14
C ALA A 46 30.27 -5.25 -8.93
N ALA A 47 30.90 -6.20 -8.24
CA ALA A 47 31.60 -7.32 -8.87
C ALA A 47 30.66 -8.22 -9.68
N LEU A 48 29.53 -8.65 -9.11
CA LEU A 48 28.56 -9.51 -9.83
C LEU A 48 28.02 -8.82 -11.08
N ARG A 49 27.69 -7.52 -10.99
CA ARG A 49 27.24 -6.75 -12.15
C ARG A 49 28.33 -6.65 -13.22
N ALA A 50 29.57 -6.38 -12.83
CA ALA A 50 30.70 -6.31 -13.75
C ALA A 50 30.98 -7.67 -14.41
N VAL A 51 30.88 -8.78 -13.67
CA VAL A 51 30.92 -10.15 -14.21
C VAL A 51 29.83 -10.36 -15.25
N ALA A 52 28.58 -9.97 -14.94
CA ALA A 52 27.46 -10.09 -15.88
C ALA A 52 27.70 -9.30 -17.18
N GLN A 53 28.14 -8.05 -17.06
CA GLN A 53 28.44 -7.19 -18.21
C GLN A 53 29.59 -7.76 -19.06
N ARG A 54 30.66 -8.24 -18.43
CA ARG A 54 31.82 -8.82 -19.14
C ARG A 54 31.44 -10.12 -19.84
N LEU A 55 30.64 -10.98 -19.22
CA LEU A 55 30.17 -12.23 -19.84
C LEU A 55 29.15 -12.00 -20.98
N LYS A 56 28.33 -10.94 -20.90
CA LYS A 56 27.39 -10.55 -21.98
C LYS A 56 28.10 -9.87 -23.17
N SER A 57 29.19 -9.14 -22.92
CA SER A 57 29.92 -8.37 -23.95
C SER A 57 31.06 -9.14 -24.62
N SER A 58 31.63 -10.15 -23.96
CA SER A 58 32.69 -11.01 -24.51
C SER A 58 32.13 -12.33 -25.04
N LYS A 59 32.92 -13.04 -25.87
CA LYS A 59 32.60 -14.42 -26.24
C LYS A 59 32.84 -15.33 -25.03
N SER A 60 31.86 -15.41 -24.13
CA SER A 60 31.90 -16.32 -22.99
C SER A 60 31.70 -17.78 -23.43
N LYS A 61 32.09 -18.73 -22.57
CA LYS A 61 31.83 -20.16 -22.79
C LYS A 61 30.37 -20.59 -22.53
N PHE A 62 29.49 -19.64 -22.19
CA PHE A 62 28.08 -19.87 -21.91
C PHE A 62 27.22 -19.41 -23.08
N ASP A 63 26.22 -20.22 -23.45
CA ASP A 63 25.24 -19.86 -24.48
C ASP A 63 24.30 -18.74 -24.00
N LYS A 64 24.06 -18.68 -22.68
CA LYS A 64 23.19 -17.69 -22.03
C LYS A 64 23.77 -17.19 -20.71
N VAL A 65 23.62 -15.89 -20.47
CA VAL A 65 24.01 -15.22 -19.23
C VAL A 65 22.76 -14.56 -18.66
N ILE A 66 22.25 -15.10 -17.55
CA ILE A 66 21.03 -14.65 -16.89
C ILE A 66 21.45 -13.81 -15.69
N HIS A 67 21.25 -12.49 -15.75
CA HIS A 67 21.62 -11.60 -14.66
C HIS A 67 20.37 -11.09 -13.95
N VAL A 68 20.14 -11.55 -12.72
CA VAL A 68 18.97 -11.17 -11.93
C VAL A 68 19.41 -10.46 -10.65
N ASP A 69 19.05 -9.19 -10.54
CA ASP A 69 19.30 -8.39 -9.36
C ASP A 69 18.03 -8.29 -8.50
N CYS A 70 17.93 -9.16 -7.49
CA CYS A 70 16.90 -9.10 -6.47
C CYS A 70 17.46 -8.60 -5.12
N SER A 71 18.45 -7.70 -5.12
CA SER A 71 18.97 -7.10 -3.88
C SER A 71 17.88 -6.42 -3.04
N VAL A 72 16.85 -5.87 -3.69
CA VAL A 72 15.59 -5.47 -3.04
C VAL A 72 14.58 -6.58 -3.29
N TRP A 73 14.51 -7.53 -2.36
CA TRP A 73 13.65 -8.70 -2.50
C TRP A 73 12.17 -8.31 -2.48
N LYS A 74 11.40 -8.82 -3.44
CA LYS A 74 9.93 -8.68 -3.48
C LYS A 74 9.26 -10.01 -3.19
N SER A 75 9.38 -10.99 -4.11
CA SER A 75 8.78 -12.32 -3.97
C SER A 75 9.39 -13.32 -4.95
N MET A 76 9.04 -14.61 -4.78
CA MET A 76 9.40 -15.65 -5.75
C MET A 76 8.77 -15.41 -7.13
N ARG A 77 7.56 -14.82 -7.18
CA ARG A 77 6.91 -14.35 -8.41
C ARG A 77 7.76 -13.32 -9.15
N ALA A 78 8.27 -12.31 -8.43
CA ALA A 78 9.09 -11.26 -9.01
C ALA A 78 10.42 -11.82 -9.55
N LEU A 79 11.09 -12.70 -8.80
CA LEU A 79 12.28 -13.42 -9.27
C LEU A 79 11.99 -14.20 -10.56
N GLN A 80 10.89 -14.95 -10.62
CA GLN A 80 10.51 -15.71 -11.81
C GLN A 80 10.26 -14.79 -13.02
N LYS A 81 9.68 -13.60 -12.79
CA LYS A 81 9.44 -12.60 -13.84
C LYS A 81 10.76 -12.02 -14.38
N GLU A 82 11.69 -11.64 -13.51
CA GLU A 82 13.03 -11.16 -13.92
C GLU A 82 13.80 -12.21 -14.73
N VAL A 83 13.73 -13.49 -14.33
CA VAL A 83 14.31 -14.60 -15.12
C VAL A 83 13.65 -14.72 -16.49
N ALA A 84 12.33 -14.59 -16.57
CA ALA A 84 11.60 -14.65 -17.83
C ALA A 84 11.95 -13.49 -18.77
N GLU A 85 12.12 -12.28 -18.22
CA GLU A 85 12.54 -11.08 -18.96
C GLU A 85 13.97 -11.23 -19.50
N GLU A 86 14.92 -11.67 -18.67
CA GLU A 86 16.31 -11.93 -19.08
C GLU A 86 16.44 -13.05 -20.14
N LEU A 87 15.43 -13.91 -20.28
CA LEU A 87 15.37 -14.96 -21.30
C LEU A 87 14.63 -14.57 -22.57
N ASP A 88 14.15 -13.32 -22.65
CA ASP A 88 13.32 -12.79 -23.72
C ASP A 88 12.13 -13.72 -24.02
N LEU A 89 11.41 -14.15 -22.98
CA LEU A 89 10.22 -14.98 -23.17
C LEU A 89 9.11 -14.20 -23.91
N PRO A 90 8.27 -14.88 -24.71
CA PRO A 90 7.26 -14.22 -25.53
C PRO A 90 6.29 -13.35 -24.71
N HIS A 91 5.80 -12.25 -25.30
CA HIS A 91 4.79 -11.39 -24.68
C HIS A 91 3.55 -12.14 -24.19
N SER A 92 3.15 -13.22 -24.87
CA SER A 92 2.03 -14.09 -24.44
C SER A 92 2.30 -14.80 -23.12
N VAL A 93 3.56 -15.16 -22.85
CA VAL A 93 4.01 -15.76 -21.59
C VAL A 93 4.07 -14.69 -20.50
N MET A 94 4.56 -13.49 -20.84
CA MET A 94 4.60 -12.35 -19.91
C MET A 94 3.19 -11.93 -19.45
N ALA A 95 2.19 -11.96 -20.34
CA ALA A 95 0.80 -11.65 -20.00
C ALA A 95 0.16 -12.60 -18.94
N ILE A 96 0.69 -13.82 -18.78
CA ILE A 96 0.23 -14.76 -17.75
C ILE A 96 0.58 -14.22 -16.35
N PHE A 97 1.73 -13.54 -16.19
CA PHE A 97 2.07 -12.89 -14.93
C PHE A 97 1.02 -11.84 -14.57
N ASP A 98 0.70 -10.95 -15.50
CA ASP A 98 -0.24 -9.85 -15.26
C ASP A 98 -1.64 -10.38 -14.91
N GLN A 99 -2.08 -11.45 -15.59
CA GLN A 99 -3.35 -12.12 -15.26
C GLN A 99 -3.33 -12.75 -13.87
N CYS A 100 -2.27 -13.48 -13.51
CA CYS A 100 -2.17 -14.12 -12.19
C CYS A 100 -2.02 -13.08 -11.07
N ASP A 101 -1.29 -12.00 -11.30
CA ASP A 101 -1.12 -10.90 -10.36
C ASP A 101 -2.44 -10.16 -10.13
N ALA A 102 -3.23 -9.94 -11.19
CA ALA A 102 -4.58 -9.40 -11.07
C ALA A 102 -5.49 -10.36 -10.30
N ASP A 103 -5.46 -11.67 -10.58
CA ASP A 103 -6.25 -12.65 -9.84
C ASP A 103 -5.86 -12.75 -8.36
N ASP A 104 -4.57 -12.67 -8.05
CA ASP A 104 -4.03 -12.65 -6.69
C ASP A 104 -4.39 -11.34 -5.96
N ASP A 105 -4.47 -10.20 -6.65
CA ASP A 105 -4.99 -8.94 -6.09
C ASP A 105 -6.44 -9.10 -5.59
N PHE A 106 -7.30 -9.76 -6.39
CA PHE A 106 -8.71 -9.99 -6.02
C PHE A 106 -8.89 -11.02 -4.89
N LYS A 107 -7.92 -11.94 -4.73
CA LYS A 107 -7.84 -12.85 -3.59
C LYS A 107 -7.27 -12.17 -2.34
N GLY A 108 -6.83 -10.91 -2.46
CA GLY A 108 -6.16 -10.16 -1.40
C GLY A 108 -4.88 -10.83 -0.95
N LYS A 109 -4.11 -11.34 -1.91
CA LYS A 109 -2.79 -11.93 -1.68
C LYS A 109 -1.72 -10.86 -1.84
N ASP A 110 -0.97 -10.65 -0.75
CA ASP A 110 0.11 -9.67 -0.69
C ASP A 110 1.22 -10.03 -1.69
N GLU A 111 1.85 -9.01 -2.29
CA GLU A 111 2.85 -9.15 -3.37
C GLU A 111 4.05 -10.02 -2.96
N ASP A 112 4.47 -9.90 -1.70
CA ASP A 112 5.59 -10.62 -1.09
C ASP A 112 5.33 -12.13 -0.95
N SER A 113 4.07 -12.51 -0.74
CA SER A 113 3.63 -13.89 -0.57
C SER A 113 3.39 -14.64 -1.89
N ARG A 114 3.56 -13.98 -3.05
CA ARG A 114 3.31 -14.57 -4.36
C ARG A 114 4.41 -15.58 -4.73
N GLY A 115 4.00 -16.84 -4.90
CA GLY A 115 4.87 -17.95 -5.30
C GLY A 115 5.13 -17.97 -6.81
N VAL A 116 5.69 -19.06 -7.34
CA VAL A 116 5.95 -19.25 -8.79
C VAL A 116 4.71 -19.70 -9.57
N ILE A 117 4.60 -19.40 -10.88
CA ILE A 117 3.54 -19.92 -11.77
C ILE A 117 4.08 -21.20 -12.40
N SER A 118 3.31 -22.28 -12.30
CA SER A 118 3.73 -23.60 -12.81
C SER A 118 3.90 -23.64 -14.33
N ASP A 119 3.03 -22.95 -15.09
CA ASP A 119 3.15 -22.93 -16.55
C ASP A 119 4.41 -22.17 -17.00
N ILE A 120 4.70 -21.01 -16.40
CA ILE A 120 5.93 -20.25 -16.66
C ILE A 120 7.18 -21.04 -16.26
N ARG A 121 7.12 -21.77 -15.15
CA ARG A 121 8.21 -22.65 -14.72
C ARG A 121 8.58 -23.65 -15.81
N ARG A 122 7.59 -24.23 -16.51
CA ARG A 122 7.81 -25.14 -17.63
C ARG A 122 8.46 -24.42 -18.81
N GLU A 123 7.96 -23.24 -19.20
CA GLU A 123 8.52 -22.45 -20.31
C GLU A 123 9.99 -22.06 -20.07
N ILE A 124 10.32 -21.60 -18.86
CA ILE A 124 11.71 -21.29 -18.47
C ILE A 124 12.59 -22.55 -18.57
N PHE A 125 12.10 -23.67 -18.06
CA PHE A 125 12.85 -24.93 -18.10
C PHE A 125 13.14 -25.38 -19.54
N GLU A 126 12.13 -25.38 -20.41
CA GLU A 126 12.28 -25.77 -21.82
C GLU A 126 13.27 -24.87 -22.56
N LYS A 127 13.24 -23.55 -22.28
CA LYS A 127 14.16 -22.57 -22.86
C LYS A 127 15.63 -22.76 -22.43
N LEU A 128 15.86 -23.42 -21.29
CA LEU A 128 17.19 -23.61 -20.70
C LEU A 128 17.74 -25.04 -20.83
N ALA A 129 16.88 -26.04 -20.99
CA ALA A 129 17.26 -27.46 -20.92
C ALA A 129 18.35 -27.87 -21.93
N SER A 130 18.45 -27.19 -23.08
CA SER A 130 19.42 -27.47 -24.14
C SER A 130 20.57 -26.48 -24.24
N SER A 131 20.70 -25.54 -23.30
CA SER A 131 21.71 -24.48 -23.32
C SER A 131 22.66 -24.64 -22.13
N ARG A 132 23.94 -24.31 -22.34
CA ARG A 132 24.88 -24.07 -21.24
C ARG A 132 24.69 -22.63 -20.78
N PHE A 133 24.39 -22.41 -19.51
CA PHE A 133 24.13 -21.07 -18.99
C PHE A 133 24.80 -20.79 -17.66
N VAL A 134 24.90 -19.49 -17.36
CA VAL A 134 25.30 -18.98 -16.05
C VAL A 134 24.21 -18.06 -15.51
N VAL A 135 23.85 -18.25 -14.24
CA VAL A 135 22.99 -17.34 -13.48
C VAL A 135 23.86 -16.48 -12.59
N ILE A 136 23.66 -15.18 -12.62
CA ILE A 136 24.29 -14.22 -11.72
C ILE A 136 23.19 -13.59 -10.89
N PHE A 137 23.19 -13.88 -9.59
CA PHE A 137 22.05 -13.58 -8.72
C PHE A 137 22.44 -12.75 -7.50
N HIS A 138 21.79 -11.60 -7.36
CA HIS A 138 21.86 -10.79 -6.15
C HIS A 138 20.67 -11.15 -5.26
N ASN A 139 20.91 -11.86 -4.16
CA ASN A 139 19.88 -12.33 -3.26
C ASN A 139 19.64 -11.33 -2.13
N GLY A 140 18.60 -10.51 -2.23
CA GLY A 140 18.17 -9.61 -1.16
C GLY A 140 17.33 -10.26 -0.05
N SER A 141 16.94 -11.53 -0.22
CA SER A 141 16.11 -12.22 0.79
C SER A 141 16.95 -12.69 1.99
N SER A 142 16.28 -13.20 3.03
CA SER A 142 16.87 -13.89 4.17
C SER A 142 16.92 -15.42 3.98
N ARG A 143 16.62 -15.92 2.77
CA ARG A 143 16.47 -17.35 2.47
C ARG A 143 17.37 -17.80 1.32
N TYR A 144 17.75 -19.07 1.35
CA TYR A 144 18.36 -19.73 0.21
C TYR A 144 17.26 -20.02 -0.83
N ILE A 145 17.58 -19.77 -2.10
CA ILE A 145 16.62 -19.91 -3.20
C ILE A 145 17.02 -21.09 -4.07
N ASP A 146 16.15 -22.10 -4.15
CA ASP A 146 16.28 -23.15 -5.14
C ASP A 146 15.72 -22.67 -6.49
N PHE A 147 16.63 -22.40 -7.42
CA PHE A 147 16.33 -21.97 -8.78
C PHE A 147 15.49 -22.97 -9.58
N TYR A 148 15.47 -24.25 -9.18
CA TYR A 148 14.61 -25.25 -9.80
C TYR A 148 13.11 -24.94 -9.59
N GLU A 149 12.76 -24.23 -8.51
CA GLU A 149 11.39 -23.74 -8.29
C GLU A 149 10.96 -22.73 -9.36
N CYS A 150 11.88 -21.87 -9.78
CA CYS A 150 11.65 -20.90 -10.87
C CYS A 150 11.71 -21.55 -12.27
N GLY A 151 12.12 -22.81 -12.36
CA GLY A 151 12.26 -23.54 -13.63
C GLY A 151 13.66 -23.48 -14.21
N VAL A 152 14.66 -23.03 -13.44
CA VAL A 152 16.05 -22.93 -13.89
C VAL A 152 16.82 -24.19 -13.45
N PRO A 153 17.19 -25.08 -14.38
CA PRO A 153 17.86 -26.34 -14.05
C PRO A 153 19.37 -26.14 -13.81
N ALA A 154 19.74 -25.72 -12.61
CA ALA A 154 21.14 -25.61 -12.16
C ALA A 154 21.76 -27.01 -11.86
N ILE A 155 21.77 -27.90 -12.86
CA ILE A 155 22.12 -29.31 -12.68
C ILE A 155 23.61 -29.57 -13.01
N PRO A 156 24.35 -30.32 -12.16
CA PRO A 156 25.75 -30.72 -12.38
C PRO A 156 26.10 -31.17 -13.80
N PHE A 157 25.29 -32.04 -14.40
CA PHE A 157 25.63 -32.67 -15.69
C PHE A 157 25.66 -31.68 -16.87
N LEU A 158 24.92 -30.56 -16.79
CA LEU A 158 24.85 -29.56 -17.86
C LEU A 158 26.00 -28.55 -17.82
N ARG A 159 26.90 -28.63 -16.82
CA ARG A 159 28.00 -27.66 -16.61
C ARG A 159 27.53 -26.21 -16.52
N ASN A 160 26.29 -26.03 -16.04
CA ASN A 160 25.69 -24.72 -15.76
C ASN A 160 26.24 -24.18 -14.45
N LYS A 161 26.37 -22.86 -14.33
CA LYS A 161 26.89 -22.21 -13.13
C LYS A 161 25.88 -21.25 -12.53
N VAL A 162 25.94 -21.07 -11.22
CA VAL A 162 25.21 -20.05 -10.49
C VAL A 162 26.24 -19.30 -9.64
N LEU A 163 26.51 -18.05 -9.99
CA LEU A 163 27.22 -17.10 -9.15
C LEU A 163 26.19 -16.30 -8.36
N TRP A 164 26.26 -16.30 -7.04
CA TRP A 164 25.31 -15.54 -6.25
C TRP A 164 25.91 -14.95 -4.99
N THR A 165 25.20 -13.99 -4.41
CA THR A 165 25.59 -13.35 -3.16
C THR A 165 24.36 -12.95 -2.34
N TRP A 166 24.49 -12.94 -1.02
CA TRP A 166 23.54 -12.26 -0.11
C TRP A 166 23.98 -10.83 0.23
N ARG A 167 25.15 -10.43 -0.24
CA ARG A 167 25.83 -9.20 0.13
C ARG A 167 25.61 -8.09 -0.91
N GLY A 168 26.21 -6.94 -0.67
CA GLY A 168 26.14 -5.76 -1.52
C GLY A 168 25.09 -4.75 -1.07
N ARG A 169 25.14 -3.57 -1.68
CA ARG A 169 24.42 -2.34 -1.33
C ARG A 169 24.46 -2.02 0.16
N PHE A 170 25.64 -2.12 0.76
CA PHE A 170 25.88 -1.95 2.20
C PHE A 170 25.21 -3.02 3.11
N ARG A 171 24.85 -4.19 2.58
CA ARG A 171 24.37 -5.35 3.37
C ARG A 171 25.50 -6.07 4.12
N LEU A 172 25.83 -5.51 5.28
CA LEU A 172 27.03 -5.85 6.05
C LEU A 172 26.77 -6.86 7.18
N GLY A 173 25.54 -6.93 7.70
CA GLY A 173 25.10 -7.96 8.64
C GLY A 173 24.09 -8.90 7.99
N LEU A 174 24.43 -10.17 7.80
CA LEU A 174 23.49 -11.18 7.31
C LEU A 174 22.65 -11.70 8.47
N VAL A 175 21.34 -11.48 8.41
CA VAL A 175 20.37 -12.27 9.19
C VAL A 175 19.60 -13.11 8.21
N LEU A 176 19.61 -14.40 8.50
CA LEU A 176 18.96 -15.43 7.72
C LEU A 176 17.85 -16.03 8.57
N ASP A 177 16.82 -16.56 7.91
CA ASP A 177 15.80 -17.32 8.59
C ASP A 177 16.40 -18.62 9.18
N ASP A 178 15.75 -19.17 10.20
CA ASP A 178 16.24 -20.37 10.89
C ASP A 178 16.51 -21.54 9.93
N GLY A 179 17.69 -22.15 10.04
CA GLY A 179 18.11 -23.29 9.23
C GLY A 179 18.64 -22.94 7.82
N GLU A 180 18.54 -21.69 7.38
CA GLU A 180 19.02 -21.28 6.05
C GLU A 180 20.55 -21.28 5.95
N LEU A 181 21.26 -21.03 7.06
CA LEU A 181 22.72 -21.13 7.12
C LEU A 181 23.22 -22.57 6.85
N GLU A 182 22.49 -23.58 7.34
CA GLU A 182 22.82 -24.99 7.11
C GLU A 182 22.51 -25.40 5.67
N LYS A 183 21.36 -24.97 5.13
CA LYS A 183 21.04 -25.18 3.70
C LYS A 183 22.10 -24.55 2.81
N TRP A 184 22.53 -23.33 3.13
CA TRP A 184 23.58 -22.62 2.42
C TRP A 184 24.91 -23.38 2.40
N SER A 185 25.37 -23.87 3.55
CA SER A 185 26.64 -24.60 3.64
C SER A 185 26.58 -25.94 2.91
N VAL A 186 25.42 -26.61 2.87
CA VAL A 186 25.25 -27.89 2.17
C VAL A 186 25.11 -27.71 0.65
N GLN A 187 24.45 -26.65 0.19
CA GLN A 187 24.12 -26.46 -1.22
C GLN A 187 25.17 -25.66 -2.00
N THR A 188 25.98 -24.84 -1.32
CA THR A 188 27.08 -24.10 -1.96
C THR A 188 28.27 -25.02 -2.17
N ASN A 189 28.82 -25.04 -3.39
CA ASN A 189 29.97 -25.89 -3.71
C ASN A 189 31.29 -25.14 -3.57
N VAL A 190 31.31 -23.85 -3.93
CA VAL A 190 32.50 -23.01 -3.95
C VAL A 190 32.23 -21.70 -3.23
N PHE A 191 33.12 -21.34 -2.31
CA PHE A 191 33.17 -20.04 -1.67
C PHE A 191 34.28 -19.21 -2.30
N LEU A 192 33.91 -18.02 -2.77
CA LEU A 192 34.83 -17.03 -3.29
C LEU A 192 34.96 -15.91 -2.27
N ASN A 193 36.11 -15.90 -1.60
CA ASN A 193 36.44 -14.92 -0.58
C ASN A 193 37.62 -14.08 -1.06
N PRO A 194 37.44 -12.77 -1.29
CA PRO A 194 38.57 -11.88 -1.51
C PRO A 194 39.53 -11.95 -0.33
N SER A 195 40.82 -11.99 -0.62
CA SER A 195 41.84 -11.82 0.41
C SER A 195 41.59 -10.51 1.15
N PRO A 196 41.71 -10.49 2.50
CA PRO A 196 41.64 -9.26 3.27
C PRO A 196 42.92 -8.47 2.96
N GLY A 197 42.90 -7.70 1.88
CA GLY A 197 44.00 -6.84 1.49
C GLY A 197 44.31 -5.89 2.64
N ARG A 198 45.57 -5.88 3.09
CA ARG A 198 46.07 -4.93 4.10
C ARG A 198 46.38 -3.54 3.51
N GLU A 199 46.07 -3.32 2.24
CA GLU A 199 46.31 -2.04 1.53
C GLU A 199 45.07 -1.15 1.66
N GLU A 200 45.20 -0.01 2.33
CA GLU A 200 44.13 0.98 2.58
C GLU A 200 43.42 1.43 1.29
N GLU A 201 44.15 1.51 0.18
CA GLU A 201 43.63 1.88 -1.15
C GLU A 201 42.55 0.92 -1.68
N LEU A 202 42.60 -0.37 -1.31
CA LEU A 202 41.63 -1.38 -1.73
C LEU A 202 40.27 -1.15 -1.07
N GLN A 203 40.27 -0.76 0.21
CA GLN A 203 39.05 -0.57 0.99
C GLN A 203 38.26 0.65 0.51
N ASP A 204 38.93 1.78 0.27
CA ASP A 204 38.28 2.98 -0.30
C ASP A 204 37.69 2.69 -1.68
N LEU A 205 38.44 1.99 -2.53
CA LEU A 205 37.97 1.62 -3.87
C LEU A 205 36.72 0.74 -3.82
N VAL A 206 36.68 -0.26 -2.93
CA VAL A 206 35.53 -1.17 -2.82
C VAL A 206 34.29 -0.45 -2.27
N VAL A 207 34.44 0.44 -1.31
CA VAL A 207 33.33 1.26 -0.79
C VAL A 207 32.82 2.24 -1.85
N ARG A 208 33.72 2.85 -2.62
CA ARG A 208 33.38 3.73 -3.74
C ARG A 208 32.56 3.02 -4.80
N GLU A 209 33.02 1.86 -5.25
CA GLU A 209 32.33 1.08 -6.28
C GLU A 209 30.96 0.57 -5.79
N GLU A 210 30.85 0.19 -4.52
CA GLU A 210 29.56 -0.16 -3.92
C GLU A 210 28.60 1.05 -3.87
N ALA A 211 29.12 2.23 -3.54
CA ALA A 211 28.35 3.47 -3.58
C ALA A 211 27.93 3.83 -5.01
N GLU A 212 28.79 3.65 -6.01
CA GLU A 212 28.43 3.85 -7.43
C GLU A 212 27.34 2.87 -7.90
N GLU A 213 27.34 1.64 -7.41
CA GLU A 213 26.26 0.70 -7.68
C GLU A 213 24.92 1.18 -7.12
N VAL A 214 24.91 1.72 -5.89
CA VAL A 214 23.69 2.34 -5.32
C VAL A 214 23.23 3.52 -6.16
N VAL A 215 24.14 4.43 -6.56
CA VAL A 215 23.81 5.58 -7.44
C VAL A 215 23.14 5.11 -8.74
N ASN A 216 23.73 4.11 -9.40
CA ASN A 216 23.22 3.57 -10.66
C ASN A 216 21.81 2.95 -10.54
N ARG A 217 21.40 2.55 -9.33
CA ARG A 217 20.09 1.95 -9.04
C ARG A 217 19.06 2.96 -8.58
N THR A 218 19.46 4.06 -7.95
CA THR A 218 18.55 5.11 -7.46
C THR A 218 17.80 5.84 -8.59
N ARG A 219 18.40 6.03 -9.79
CA ARG A 219 17.79 6.51 -11.06
C ARG A 219 16.74 7.65 -10.99
N ILE A 220 16.80 8.52 -9.99
CA ILE A 220 15.80 9.61 -9.75
C ILE A 220 16.38 11.01 -9.98
N ALA A 221 17.71 11.16 -9.94
CA ALA A 221 18.40 12.44 -10.18
C ALA A 221 18.98 12.48 -11.61
N GLU A 222 19.18 13.69 -12.15
CA GLU A 222 19.89 13.84 -13.43
C GLU A 222 21.32 13.28 -13.30
N PRO A 223 21.91 12.73 -14.38
CA PRO A 223 23.28 12.22 -14.36
C PRO A 223 24.26 13.28 -13.83
N GLY A 224 24.97 12.97 -12.74
CA GLY A 224 26.03 13.80 -12.17
C GLY A 224 25.71 14.54 -10.86
N TYR A 225 24.44 14.60 -10.43
CA TYR A 225 24.09 15.22 -9.14
C TYR A 225 24.31 14.28 -7.95
N LEU A 226 23.76 13.06 -8.04
CA LEU A 226 24.03 12.00 -7.09
C LEU A 226 25.35 11.30 -7.48
N ASN A 227 26.34 11.33 -6.59
CA ASN A 227 27.63 10.66 -6.79
C ASN A 227 27.94 9.73 -5.60
N HIS A 228 28.99 8.92 -5.73
CA HIS A 228 29.37 7.97 -4.69
C HIS A 228 29.67 8.64 -3.34
N LYS A 229 30.17 9.87 -3.32
CA LYS A 229 30.48 10.59 -2.07
C LYS A 229 29.24 10.89 -1.25
N VAL A 230 28.14 11.28 -1.90
CA VAL A 230 26.85 11.51 -1.21
C VAL A 230 26.34 10.21 -0.58
N VAL A 231 26.42 9.09 -1.30
CA VAL A 231 26.01 7.77 -0.79
C VAL A 231 26.90 7.33 0.38
N GLN A 232 28.22 7.50 0.26
CA GLN A 232 29.17 7.24 1.34
C GLN A 232 28.85 8.07 2.58
N GLN A 233 28.60 9.37 2.44
CA GLN A 233 28.19 10.25 3.54
C GLN A 233 26.88 9.79 4.18
N CYS A 234 25.87 9.39 3.40
CA CYS A 234 24.63 8.84 3.95
C CYS A 234 24.87 7.54 4.75
N ALA A 235 25.71 6.63 4.25
CA ALA A 235 26.07 5.39 4.92
C ALA A 235 26.87 5.65 6.21
N MET A 236 27.82 6.59 6.20
CA MET A 236 28.57 7.02 7.38
C MET A 236 27.66 7.68 8.42
N TYR A 237 26.76 8.56 7.99
CA TYR A 237 25.79 9.20 8.88
C TYR A 237 24.88 8.15 9.55
N ALA A 238 24.39 7.18 8.78
CA ALA A 238 23.63 6.05 9.31
C ALA A 238 24.44 5.22 10.30
N TRP A 239 25.73 5.02 10.02
CA TRP A 239 26.65 4.34 10.92
C TRP A 239 26.81 5.05 12.25
N LEU A 240 27.02 6.37 12.24
CA LEU A 240 27.15 7.17 13.45
C LEU A 240 25.87 7.11 14.30
N LEU A 241 24.71 7.19 13.64
CA LEU A 241 23.42 7.12 14.31
C LEU A 241 23.13 5.76 14.95
N ARG A 242 23.81 4.69 14.56
CA ARG A 242 23.65 3.38 15.20
C ARG A 242 23.84 3.42 16.72
N ARG A 243 24.83 4.20 17.17
CA ARG A 243 25.15 4.33 18.60
C ARG A 243 23.98 4.94 19.39
N ILE A 244 23.10 5.66 18.70
CA ILE A 244 21.92 6.31 19.25
C ILE A 244 20.69 5.42 19.09
N THR A 245 20.51 4.78 17.93
CA THR A 245 19.34 3.92 17.65
C THR A 245 19.26 2.74 18.60
N SER A 246 20.38 2.13 18.98
CA SER A 246 20.40 1.07 19.98
C SER A 246 19.94 1.56 21.36
N ALA A 247 20.27 2.81 21.73
CA ALA A 247 19.99 3.38 23.05
C ALA A 247 18.60 4.06 23.18
N THR A 248 18.08 4.63 22.09
CA THR A 248 16.81 5.41 22.10
C THR A 248 15.65 4.71 21.39
N GLY A 249 15.89 3.56 20.76
CA GLY A 249 14.89 2.88 19.95
C GLY A 249 14.43 3.71 18.75
N LEU A 250 15.25 4.64 18.27
CA LEU A 250 14.99 5.43 17.07
C LEU A 250 14.89 4.50 15.86
N ASP A 251 13.73 4.51 15.19
CA ASP A 251 13.55 3.80 13.92
C ASP A 251 14.21 4.58 12.76
N PHE A 252 15.54 4.50 12.67
CA PHE A 252 16.30 5.10 11.58
C PHE A 252 15.94 4.48 10.22
N TYR A 253 15.50 3.22 10.19
CA TYR A 253 15.04 2.57 8.97
C TYR A 253 13.81 3.27 8.36
N THR A 254 13.00 3.95 9.17
CA THR A 254 11.89 4.76 8.66
C THR A 254 12.26 6.24 8.49
N HIS A 255 13.19 6.77 9.28
CA HIS A 255 13.43 8.22 9.38
C HIS A 255 14.78 8.71 8.82
N GLY A 256 15.64 7.84 8.31
CA GLY A 256 16.97 8.21 7.81
C GLY A 256 17.01 9.38 6.81
N PRO A 257 16.11 9.44 5.81
CA PRO A 257 16.03 10.55 4.86
C PRO A 257 15.83 11.91 5.52
N ASN A 258 15.09 11.99 6.64
CA ASN A 258 14.90 13.24 7.37
C ASN A 258 16.23 13.80 7.85
N TYR A 259 17.09 12.94 8.38
CA TYR A 259 18.39 13.38 8.88
C TYR A 259 19.34 13.78 7.75
N TRP A 260 19.44 12.98 6.68
CA TRP A 260 20.32 13.30 5.54
C TRP A 260 19.93 14.61 4.84
N VAL A 261 18.62 14.85 4.70
CA VAL A 261 18.11 16.08 4.08
C VAL A 261 18.25 17.29 5.00
N CYS A 262 17.93 17.14 6.29
CA CYS A 262 18.05 18.24 7.24
C CYS A 262 19.51 18.65 7.45
N ASP A 263 20.45 17.71 7.62
CA ASP A 263 21.89 18.01 7.67
C ASP A 263 22.36 18.72 6.38
N GLY A 264 21.80 18.30 5.24
CA GLY A 264 22.06 18.89 3.93
C GLY A 264 23.06 18.10 3.08
N ILE A 265 23.29 16.83 3.44
CA ILE A 265 23.95 15.81 2.62
C ILE A 265 23.19 15.64 1.31
N ILE A 266 21.85 15.60 1.40
CA ILE A 266 20.94 15.51 0.26
C ILE A 266 20.23 16.84 0.08
N GLN A 267 20.29 17.40 -1.13
CA GLN A 267 19.53 18.59 -1.51
C GLN A 267 18.56 18.24 -2.66
N GLY A 268 17.58 19.08 -2.93
CA GLY A 268 16.67 18.90 -4.07
C GLY A 268 17.33 19.32 -5.38
N GLN A 269 16.85 18.78 -6.50
CA GLN A 269 17.33 19.15 -7.84
C GLN A 269 16.15 19.27 -8.81
N GLY A 270 16.05 20.40 -9.51
CA GLY A 270 14.98 20.65 -10.48
C GLY A 270 13.60 20.47 -9.84
N ASN A 271 12.82 19.52 -10.37
CA ASN A 271 11.49 19.16 -9.85
C ASN A 271 11.52 18.04 -8.79
N THR A 272 12.65 17.37 -8.58
CA THR A 272 12.77 16.25 -7.64
C THR A 272 13.12 16.79 -6.26
N SER A 273 12.30 16.45 -5.27
CA SER A 273 12.52 16.87 -3.89
C SER A 273 13.66 16.10 -3.22
N ALA A 274 14.34 16.72 -2.25
CA ALA A 274 15.40 16.07 -1.48
C ALA A 274 14.91 14.77 -0.77
N TRP A 275 13.65 14.75 -0.31
CA TRP A 275 13.03 13.58 0.31
C TRP A 275 12.81 12.43 -0.67
N GLU A 276 12.46 12.69 -1.92
CA GLU A 276 12.33 11.64 -2.94
C GLU A 276 13.69 10.97 -3.20
N ILE A 277 14.76 11.76 -3.27
CA ILE A 277 16.13 11.25 -3.41
C ILE A 277 16.51 10.44 -2.17
N GLY A 278 16.31 10.98 -0.96
CA GLY A 278 16.62 10.30 0.30
C GLY A 278 15.85 8.99 0.47
N ASN A 279 14.54 8.98 0.22
CA ASN A 279 13.70 7.77 0.29
C ASN A 279 14.16 6.71 -0.71
N SER A 280 14.58 7.11 -1.92
CA SER A 280 15.09 6.16 -2.91
C SER A 280 16.47 5.60 -2.56
N LEU A 281 17.35 6.44 -2.02
CA LEU A 281 18.64 6.00 -1.47
C LEU A 281 18.45 4.99 -0.36
N GLN A 282 17.57 5.29 0.60
CA GLN A 282 17.27 4.38 1.70
C GLN A 282 16.71 3.03 1.23
N ARG A 283 15.85 3.02 0.19
CA ARG A 283 15.34 1.77 -0.40
C ARG A 283 16.41 0.94 -1.12
N ASN A 284 17.45 1.59 -1.64
CA ASN A 284 18.51 0.94 -2.39
C ASN A 284 19.74 0.60 -1.54
N MET A 285 19.87 1.16 -0.33
CA MET A 285 20.89 0.80 0.65
C MET A 285 20.30 -0.11 1.73
N TYR A 286 21.00 -1.18 2.09
CA TYR A 286 20.57 -2.07 3.16
C TYR A 286 21.20 -1.63 4.49
N LEU A 287 20.45 -0.84 5.28
CA LEU A 287 20.93 -0.24 6.54
C LEU A 287 20.37 -0.91 7.81
N ASP A 288 19.86 -2.14 7.71
CA ASP A 288 19.25 -2.85 8.84
C ASP A 288 20.24 -3.14 10.00
N TRP A 289 21.54 -3.09 9.71
CA TRP A 289 22.60 -3.20 10.71
C TRP A 289 22.67 -2.00 11.68
N VAL A 290 22.00 -0.87 11.37
CA VAL A 290 21.91 0.30 12.26
C VAL A 290 21.12 0.00 13.54
N GLY A 291 20.19 -0.96 13.52
CA GLY A 291 19.43 -1.37 14.71
C GLY A 291 20.10 -2.45 15.56
N ARG A 292 21.32 -2.89 15.23
CA ARG A 292 21.91 -4.13 15.76
C ARG A 292 23.11 -3.92 16.70
N ASN A 293 23.41 -4.96 17.49
CA ASN A 293 24.42 -4.97 18.55
C ASN A 293 25.80 -4.50 18.02
N PRO A 294 26.47 -3.50 18.63
CA PRO A 294 27.79 -2.97 18.26
C PRO A 294 28.83 -4.00 17.75
N ASP A 295 28.92 -5.14 18.42
CA ASP A 295 29.94 -6.16 18.16
C ASP A 295 29.85 -6.79 16.76
N ASP A 296 28.67 -6.76 16.13
CA ASP A 296 28.45 -7.37 14.80
C ASP A 296 29.07 -6.55 13.64
N ALA A 297 29.64 -5.37 13.91
CA ALA A 297 30.20 -4.51 12.86
C ALA A 297 31.56 -3.89 13.21
N ILE A 298 32.38 -4.59 13.98
CA ILE A 298 33.76 -4.20 14.28
C ILE A 298 34.55 -3.93 12.98
N TYR A 299 34.28 -4.68 11.91
CA TYR A 299 34.91 -4.47 10.60
C TYR A 299 34.43 -3.22 9.86
N LEU A 300 33.27 -2.67 10.23
CA LEU A 300 32.67 -1.52 9.58
C LEU A 300 33.26 -0.19 10.07
N ASP A 301 33.69 -0.17 11.34
CA ASP A 301 34.47 0.92 11.92
C ASP A 301 35.76 1.12 11.12
N ASP A 302 36.49 0.03 10.86
CA ASP A 302 37.74 0.07 10.08
C ASP A 302 37.51 0.47 8.61
N LEU A 303 36.38 0.06 8.00
CA LEU A 303 36.08 0.27 6.58
C LEU A 303 35.45 1.65 6.27
N LEU A 304 34.65 2.22 7.17
CA LEU A 304 34.00 3.52 6.98
C LEU A 304 34.74 4.68 7.66
N MET A 305 35.40 4.45 8.81
CA MET A 305 36.03 5.53 9.60
C MET A 305 37.49 5.79 9.24
N ARG A 306 38.15 4.92 8.45
CA ARG A 306 39.50 5.19 7.92
C ARG A 306 39.53 6.02 6.63
N ASN A 307 38.36 6.39 6.09
CA ASN A 307 38.24 7.40 5.04
C ASN A 307 38.54 8.81 5.62
N ASN A 308 39.80 9.00 6.04
CA ASN A 308 40.36 10.19 6.71
C ASN A 308 40.45 11.44 5.83
N ASP A 309 39.68 11.52 4.74
CA ASP A 309 39.44 12.78 4.02
C ASP A 309 38.11 13.45 4.45
N ILE A 310 37.35 12.80 5.34
CA ILE A 310 36.11 13.30 5.93
C ILE A 310 36.20 13.13 7.46
N ASP A 311 37.23 13.74 8.06
CA ASP A 311 37.29 14.02 9.51
C ASP A 311 36.26 15.13 9.77
N ASP A 312 35.00 14.71 9.88
CA ASP A 312 33.86 15.61 9.85
C ASP A 312 33.48 16.03 11.25
N ASP A 313 34.22 17.00 11.79
CA ASP A 313 33.83 17.78 12.98
C ASP A 313 32.40 18.38 12.85
N ARG A 314 31.75 18.24 11.69
CA ARG A 314 30.35 18.53 11.42
C ARG A 314 29.36 17.71 12.27
N TRP A 315 29.66 16.47 12.66
CA TRP A 315 28.70 15.60 13.34
C TRP A 315 29.19 15.20 14.73
N VAL A 316 28.59 15.79 15.76
CA VAL A 316 28.99 15.57 17.15
C VAL A 316 27.97 14.70 17.86
N TYR A 317 28.42 13.61 18.45
CA TYR A 317 27.62 12.74 19.30
C TYR A 317 28.23 12.72 20.70
N VAL A 318 27.38 12.79 21.72
CA VAL A 318 27.79 12.85 23.11
C VAL A 318 26.89 11.93 23.93
N THR A 319 27.50 11.20 24.87
CA THR A 319 26.74 10.42 25.85
C THR A 319 26.81 11.06 27.22
N HIS A 320 25.77 10.86 28.05
CA HIS A 320 25.78 11.35 29.43
C HIS A 320 26.92 10.78 30.29
N LYS A 321 27.57 9.69 29.85
CA LYS A 321 28.70 9.05 30.56
C LYS A 321 30.05 9.70 30.23
N GLU A 322 30.15 10.50 29.18
CA GLU A 322 31.42 11.10 28.76
C GLU A 322 31.86 12.22 29.73
N PRO A 323 33.08 12.16 30.28
CA PRO A 323 33.54 13.18 31.22
C PRO A 323 33.74 14.54 30.51
N GLY A 324 33.16 15.61 31.05
CA GLY A 324 33.39 16.99 30.58
C GLY A 324 32.44 17.50 29.50
N TRP A 325 31.43 16.71 29.08
CA TRP A 325 30.47 17.19 28.07
C TRP A 325 29.67 18.43 28.53
N SER A 326 29.44 18.56 29.84
CA SER A 326 28.77 19.71 30.46
C SER A 326 29.52 21.04 30.31
N ASP A 327 30.82 20.99 29.98
CA ASP A 327 31.67 22.16 29.76
C ASP A 327 31.96 22.38 28.27
N THR A 328 31.38 21.56 27.38
CA THR A 328 31.67 21.58 25.95
C THR A 328 30.91 22.70 25.25
N VAL A 329 31.63 23.53 24.49
CA VAL A 329 31.08 24.51 23.54
C VAL A 329 31.15 23.89 22.15
N LEU A 330 30.04 23.93 21.40
CA LEU A 330 30.01 23.38 20.06
C LEU A 330 30.79 24.25 19.07
N ASP A 331 31.60 23.59 18.24
CA ASP A 331 32.31 24.27 17.15
C ASP A 331 31.28 24.82 16.11
N PRO A 332 31.46 26.04 15.59
CA PRO A 332 30.61 26.60 14.54
C PRO A 332 30.49 25.74 13.26
N VAL A 333 31.41 24.81 13.01
CA VAL A 333 31.37 23.88 11.87
C VAL A 333 30.29 22.80 12.03
N VAL A 334 29.87 22.51 13.26
CA VAL A 334 28.90 21.45 13.59
C VAL A 334 27.57 21.69 12.87
N THR A 335 27.13 20.71 12.09
CA THR A 335 25.82 20.69 11.42
C THR A 335 24.83 19.77 12.10
N SER A 336 25.30 18.76 12.84
CA SER A 336 24.44 17.81 13.57
C SER A 336 24.98 17.56 14.99
N PHE A 337 24.11 17.70 16.00
CA PHE A 337 24.43 17.40 17.39
C PHE A 337 23.45 16.39 17.99
N PHE A 338 23.99 15.38 18.66
CA PHE A 338 23.24 14.31 19.31
C PHE A 338 23.66 14.14 20.77
N LEU A 339 22.70 14.23 21.69
CA LEU A 339 22.89 13.95 23.11
C LEU A 339 21.93 12.86 23.57
N TYR A 340 22.45 11.79 24.17
CA TYR A 340 21.62 10.66 24.61
C TYR A 340 22.14 9.96 25.89
N ALA A 341 21.24 9.19 26.52
CA ALA A 341 21.52 8.41 27.72
C ALA A 341 21.83 6.94 27.38
N ASP A 342 22.91 6.41 27.93
CA ASP A 342 23.30 5.00 27.75
C ASP A 342 22.68 4.11 28.86
N GLU A 343 21.48 3.60 28.55
CA GLU A 343 20.68 2.49 29.14
C GLU A 343 20.49 2.34 30.66
N SER A 344 21.05 3.19 31.52
CA SER A 344 20.81 3.12 32.96
C SER A 344 20.36 4.47 33.52
N PRO A 345 19.22 4.53 34.27
CA PRO A 345 18.84 5.76 34.95
C PRO A 345 19.84 6.00 36.08
N THR A 346 20.82 6.86 35.83
CA THR A 346 21.37 7.64 36.94
C THR A 346 20.23 8.52 37.44
N ASN A 347 20.01 8.58 38.76
CA ASN A 347 18.87 9.29 39.36
C ASN A 347 18.85 10.82 39.08
N ALA A 348 19.81 11.35 38.31
CA ALA A 348 19.88 12.74 37.92
C ALA A 348 19.88 12.86 36.39
N ILE A 349 18.80 13.44 35.83
CA ILE A 349 18.75 13.88 34.43
C ILE A 349 19.69 15.10 34.31
N PRO A 350 20.69 15.07 33.43
CA PRO A 350 21.69 16.12 33.38
C PRO A 350 21.15 17.39 32.71
N MET A 351 21.65 18.54 33.16
CA MET A 351 21.30 19.84 32.61
C MET A 351 22.06 20.13 31.32
N LEU A 352 21.36 20.62 30.30
CA LEU A 352 21.95 21.08 29.06
C LEU A 352 22.68 22.42 29.31
N PRO A 353 23.97 22.55 28.99
CA PRO A 353 24.71 23.79 29.23
C PRO A 353 24.17 24.95 28.39
N VAL A 354 23.85 26.06 29.06
CA VAL A 354 23.31 27.27 28.40
C VAL A 354 24.29 27.85 27.38
N ASN A 355 25.59 27.69 27.62
CA ASN A 355 26.68 28.14 26.77
C ASN A 355 27.12 27.13 25.70
N MET A 356 26.45 25.98 25.58
CA MET A 356 26.83 24.97 24.57
C MET A 356 26.74 25.53 23.14
N PHE A 357 25.76 26.40 22.88
CA PHE A 357 25.49 27.00 21.57
C PHE A 357 25.96 28.47 21.49
N GLN A 358 27.14 28.79 22.01
CA GLN A 358 27.72 30.13 21.89
C GLN A 358 27.88 30.52 20.40
N HIS A 359 27.42 31.73 20.03
CA HIS A 359 27.30 32.25 18.65
C HIS A 359 26.19 31.62 17.77
N PRO A 360 24.93 31.65 18.22
CA PRO A 360 23.81 31.06 17.49
C PRO A 360 23.60 31.63 16.07
N GLU A 361 23.95 32.91 15.85
CA GLU A 361 23.88 33.56 14.53
C GLU A 361 24.91 33.04 13.52
N ASN A 362 26.02 32.46 13.99
CA ASN A 362 27.08 31.86 13.16
C ASN A 362 27.03 30.32 13.16
N SER A 363 26.08 29.73 13.88
CA SER A 363 25.94 28.28 13.97
C SER A 363 25.49 27.68 12.63
N LYS A 364 26.19 26.64 12.17
CA LYS A 364 25.77 25.82 11.02
C LYS A 364 24.85 24.68 11.43
N LEU A 365 24.44 24.61 12.70
CA LEU A 365 23.62 23.55 13.25
C LEU A 365 22.26 23.47 12.54
N ARG A 366 21.98 22.28 12.01
CA ARG A 366 20.77 21.94 11.25
C ARG A 366 19.99 20.79 11.86
N VAL A 367 20.65 19.88 12.54
CA VAL A 367 20.04 18.73 13.20
C VAL A 367 20.39 18.77 14.68
N LEU A 368 19.36 18.78 15.53
CA LEU A 368 19.50 18.72 16.98
C LEU A 368 18.65 17.58 17.53
N HIS A 369 19.29 16.59 18.14
CA HIS A 369 18.63 15.49 18.82
C HIS A 369 19.05 15.48 20.29
N LEU A 370 18.10 15.74 21.18
CA LEU A 370 18.31 15.71 22.61
C LEU A 370 17.42 14.64 23.23
N SER A 371 18.02 13.71 23.96
CA SER A 371 17.31 12.67 24.71
C SER A 371 17.68 12.73 26.19
N ARG A 372 16.66 12.72 27.05
CA ARG A 372 16.79 12.68 28.52
C ARG A 372 17.73 13.76 29.06
N CYS A 373 17.41 15.03 28.78
CA CYS A 373 18.14 16.19 29.31
C CYS A 373 17.19 17.24 29.89
N THR A 374 17.72 18.09 30.77
CA THR A 374 16.97 19.17 31.42
C THR A 374 17.40 20.52 30.86
N PHE A 375 16.47 21.35 30.40
CA PHE A 375 16.73 22.73 29.98
C PHE A 375 15.49 23.61 30.18
N SER A 376 15.68 24.94 30.13
CA SER A 376 14.58 25.88 30.28
C SER A 376 13.69 25.89 29.02
N PHE A 377 12.41 25.58 29.17
CA PHE A 377 11.44 25.66 28.08
C PHE A 377 11.07 27.10 27.71
N THR A 378 11.22 28.05 28.64
CA THR A 378 11.04 29.48 28.39
C THR A 378 12.21 30.07 27.60
N SER A 379 13.43 29.62 27.86
CA SER A 379 14.63 30.08 27.15
C SER A 379 15.54 28.90 26.78
N PRO A 380 15.17 28.11 25.75
CA PRO A 380 15.96 26.94 25.38
C PRO A 380 17.33 27.36 24.83
N PRO A 381 18.43 26.68 25.20
CA PRO A 381 19.79 27.08 24.81
C PRO A 381 20.03 27.20 23.30
N PHE A 382 19.21 26.52 22.49
CA PHE A 382 19.29 26.50 21.02
C PHE A 382 18.32 27.48 20.33
N VAL A 383 17.60 28.32 21.07
CA VAL A 383 16.52 29.20 20.55
C VAL A 383 16.93 30.08 19.36
N HIS A 384 18.17 30.52 19.33
CA HIS A 384 18.69 31.41 18.29
C HIS A 384 19.39 30.67 17.13
N CYS A 385 19.40 29.33 17.11
CA CYS A 385 20.01 28.54 16.03
C CYS A 385 19.17 28.62 14.74
N ALA A 386 19.28 29.72 13.99
CA ALA A 386 18.41 30.05 12.85
C ALA A 386 18.54 29.13 11.62
N GLN A 387 19.51 28.20 11.61
CA GLN A 387 19.68 27.22 10.53
C GLN A 387 19.08 25.84 10.85
N LEU A 388 18.44 25.70 12.02
CA LEU A 388 17.88 24.43 12.46
C LEU A 388 16.75 23.96 11.51
N ARG A 389 16.82 22.70 11.12
CA ARG A 389 15.90 22.02 10.19
C ARG A 389 15.26 20.78 10.79
N LEU A 390 15.94 20.11 11.74
CA LEU A 390 15.41 18.98 12.50
C LEU A 390 15.62 19.22 13.99
N LEU A 391 14.52 19.18 14.74
CA LEU A 391 14.54 19.20 16.20
C LEU A 391 13.88 17.93 16.72
N HIS A 392 14.64 17.08 17.40
CA HIS A 392 14.15 15.87 18.05
C HIS A 392 14.41 15.97 19.56
N LEU A 393 13.33 16.00 20.32
CA LEU A 393 13.33 15.99 21.77
C LEU A 393 12.66 14.72 22.28
N ASP A 394 13.36 13.96 23.10
CA ASP A 394 12.88 12.70 23.65
C ASP A 394 13.10 12.66 25.18
N HIS A 395 12.04 12.47 25.97
CA HIS A 395 12.10 12.43 27.44
C HIS A 395 12.84 13.63 28.09
N CYS A 396 12.75 14.82 27.50
CA CYS A 396 13.38 16.03 28.05
C CYS A 396 12.48 16.71 29.10
N THR A 397 13.08 17.37 30.08
CA THR A 397 12.36 17.99 31.21
C THR A 397 12.69 19.48 31.35
N ASN A 398 11.72 20.25 31.84
CA ASN A 398 11.92 21.68 32.11
C ASN A 398 12.79 21.87 33.36
N THR A 399 13.51 23.00 33.45
CA THR A 399 14.27 23.37 34.66
C THR A 399 13.37 23.78 35.83
N THR A 400 12.14 24.20 35.56
CA THR A 400 11.14 24.61 36.55
C THR A 400 9.96 23.65 36.50
N ASP A 401 9.33 23.40 37.66
CA ASP A 401 8.11 22.59 37.76
C ASP A 401 6.88 23.34 37.21
N ASP A 402 7.01 24.62 36.89
CA ASP A 402 5.95 25.46 36.32
C ASP A 402 5.85 25.28 34.79
N ASP A 403 4.61 25.22 34.29
CA ASP A 403 4.25 25.24 32.85
C ASP A 403 4.40 26.65 32.24
N GLU A 404 5.41 27.42 32.66
CA GLU A 404 5.67 28.74 32.08
C GLU A 404 6.19 28.59 30.65
N HIS A 405 5.53 29.30 29.72
CA HIS A 405 5.91 29.33 28.31
C HIS A 405 6.61 30.64 27.97
N PRO A 406 7.47 30.67 26.92
CA PRO A 406 8.17 31.87 26.50
C PRO A 406 7.23 33.07 26.32
N SER A 407 7.71 34.27 26.66
CA SER A 407 6.93 35.50 26.52
C SER A 407 6.64 35.80 25.05
N GLN A 408 5.53 36.49 24.75
CA GLN A 408 4.99 36.63 23.38
C GLN A 408 5.92 37.33 22.36
N ASN A 409 7.05 37.91 22.79
CA ASN A 409 7.94 38.79 22.03
C ASN A 409 9.39 38.28 21.86
N GLU A 410 9.69 37.02 22.21
CA GLU A 410 11.04 36.47 22.08
C GLU A 410 11.34 36.01 20.64
N ASP A 411 12.53 36.36 20.14
CA ASP A 411 13.03 35.98 18.80
C ASP A 411 13.40 34.49 18.77
N MET A 412 12.46 33.67 18.27
CA MET A 412 12.54 32.21 18.23
C MET A 412 12.95 31.74 16.81
N SER A 413 14.08 32.23 16.35
CA SER A 413 14.56 32.03 14.97
C SER A 413 14.82 30.56 14.61
N CYS A 414 15.05 29.67 15.59
CA CYS A 414 15.29 28.25 15.33
C CYS A 414 14.10 27.49 14.70
N PHE A 415 12.86 27.99 14.85
CA PHE A 415 11.67 27.33 14.28
C PHE A 415 11.38 27.74 12.84
N GLN A 416 11.97 28.83 12.34
CA GLN A 416 11.60 29.43 11.05
C GLN A 416 11.95 28.53 9.84
N LYS A 417 13.04 27.76 9.92
CA LYS A 417 13.50 26.85 8.85
C LYS A 417 13.28 25.38 9.17
N LEU A 418 12.47 25.10 10.20
CA LEU A 418 12.26 23.75 10.67
C LEU A 418 11.47 22.94 9.63
N LEU A 419 12.04 21.81 9.21
CA LEU A 419 11.43 20.88 8.26
C LEU A 419 10.84 19.67 8.98
N VAL A 420 11.43 19.28 10.12
CA VAL A 420 11.02 18.11 10.92
C VAL A 420 11.01 18.46 12.41
N LEU A 421 9.88 18.25 13.06
CA LEU A 421 9.74 18.37 14.52
C LEU A 421 9.34 17.01 15.09
N VAL A 422 10.15 16.50 16.01
CA VAL A 422 9.89 15.27 16.76
C VAL A 422 9.87 15.58 18.25
N LEU A 423 8.72 15.42 18.88
CA LEU A 423 8.51 15.67 20.29
C LEU A 423 7.96 14.41 20.96
N ARG A 424 8.80 13.71 21.73
CA ARG A 424 8.48 12.44 22.37
C ARG A 424 8.64 12.56 23.89
N TYR A 425 7.60 12.18 24.63
CA TYR A 425 7.58 12.12 26.10
C TYR A 425 8.18 13.36 26.79
N THR A 426 8.03 14.52 26.15
CA THR A 426 8.58 15.81 26.57
C THR A 426 7.39 16.74 26.70
N ASP A 427 7.08 17.19 27.92
CA ASP A 427 5.87 17.95 28.24
C ASP A 427 5.99 19.43 27.83
N TRP A 428 6.46 19.68 26.60
CA TRP A 428 6.61 21.01 26.00
C TRP A 428 5.59 21.18 24.87
N TYR A 429 4.33 21.47 25.19
CA TYR A 429 3.24 21.56 24.20
C TYR A 429 3.18 22.90 23.46
N TRP A 430 3.88 23.95 23.93
CA TRP A 430 3.87 25.27 23.32
C TRP A 430 4.36 25.34 21.86
N PRO A 431 5.40 24.58 21.45
CA PRO A 431 5.77 24.46 20.03
C PRO A 431 4.62 23.97 19.13
N LEU A 432 3.62 23.30 19.69
CA LEU A 432 2.44 22.78 18.98
C LEU A 432 1.27 23.77 18.97
N SER A 433 1.42 24.95 19.57
CA SER A 433 0.39 26.01 19.56
C SER A 433 0.14 26.56 18.16
N GLU A 434 -1.08 27.03 17.87
CA GLU A 434 -1.45 27.62 16.56
C GLU A 434 -0.45 28.70 16.11
N LYS A 435 -0.03 29.58 17.04
CA LYS A 435 0.96 30.64 16.77
C LYS A 435 2.29 30.05 16.31
N MET A 436 2.84 29.05 17.01
CA MET A 436 4.14 28.49 16.64
C MET A 436 4.04 27.65 15.36
N MET A 437 2.97 26.87 15.20
CA MET A 437 2.71 26.12 13.97
C MET A 437 2.63 27.04 12.75
N SER A 438 2.08 28.26 12.90
CA SER A 438 2.05 29.25 11.82
C SER A 438 3.43 29.85 11.45
N LEU A 439 4.39 29.84 12.38
CA LEU A 439 5.77 30.29 12.13
C LEU A 439 6.59 29.22 11.40
N MET A 440 6.29 27.94 11.62
CA MET A 440 6.98 26.80 11.00
C MET A 440 6.47 26.55 9.57
N THR A 441 6.59 27.55 8.71
CA THR A 441 6.01 27.54 7.35
C THR A 441 6.59 26.47 6.42
N ASP A 442 7.80 25.99 6.69
CA ASP A 442 8.47 24.95 5.89
C ASP A 442 8.33 23.53 6.50
N LEU A 443 7.58 23.36 7.58
CA LEU A 443 7.45 22.09 8.30
C LEU A 443 6.78 21.03 7.42
N LYS A 444 7.49 19.91 7.20
CA LYS A 444 7.04 18.78 6.37
C LYS A 444 6.63 17.56 7.18
N GLU A 445 7.31 17.28 8.29
CA GLU A 445 6.98 16.15 9.16
C GLU A 445 6.86 16.61 10.62
N LEU A 446 5.72 16.25 11.23
CA LEU A 446 5.45 16.44 12.65
C LEU A 446 5.22 15.07 13.30
N ASN A 447 6.03 14.76 14.31
CA ASN A 447 5.88 13.55 15.13
C ASN A 447 5.72 13.93 16.60
N VAL A 448 4.56 13.61 17.17
CA VAL A 448 4.25 13.89 18.58
C VAL A 448 3.91 12.59 19.29
N ALA A 449 4.66 12.24 20.33
CA ALA A 449 4.42 11.05 21.12
C ALA A 449 4.37 11.38 22.61
N GLY A 450 3.33 10.97 23.32
CA GLY A 450 3.33 10.97 24.79
C GLY A 450 3.35 12.33 25.49
N VAL A 451 3.10 13.44 24.79
CA VAL A 451 3.10 14.81 25.34
C VAL A 451 1.83 15.04 26.19
N LYS A 452 1.97 15.47 27.44
CA LYS A 452 0.81 15.81 28.29
C LYS A 452 0.16 17.13 27.85
N HIS A 453 -1.12 17.29 28.22
CA HIS A 453 -1.92 18.50 28.00
C HIS A 453 -2.13 18.90 26.54
N TRP A 454 -1.73 18.07 25.59
CA TRP A 454 -1.95 18.27 24.16
C TRP A 454 -2.73 17.10 23.56
N SER A 455 -3.72 17.41 22.74
CA SER A 455 -4.50 16.46 21.95
C SER A 455 -4.33 16.77 20.47
N ILE A 456 -4.49 15.76 19.60
CA ILE A 456 -4.52 15.99 18.15
C ILE A 456 -5.63 16.94 17.73
N SER A 457 -6.70 17.05 18.52
CA SER A 457 -7.79 18.01 18.28
C SER A 457 -7.33 19.47 18.44
N ASP A 458 -6.25 19.71 19.19
CA ASP A 458 -5.65 21.03 19.40
C ASP A 458 -4.77 21.46 18.23
N LEU A 459 -4.45 20.54 17.30
CA LEU A 459 -3.77 20.86 16.06
C LEU A 459 -4.71 21.64 15.12
N CYS A 460 -4.84 22.93 15.39
CA CYS A 460 -5.61 23.90 14.63
C CYS A 460 -4.68 24.94 14.00
N GLY A 461 -4.97 25.35 12.77
CA GLY A 461 -4.21 26.39 12.07
C GLY A 461 -3.89 26.02 10.62
N ASP A 462 -3.37 26.99 9.87
CA ASP A 462 -2.87 26.77 8.51
C ASP A 462 -1.44 26.23 8.58
N ILE A 463 -1.26 24.94 8.28
CA ILE A 463 0.07 24.31 8.17
C ILE A 463 0.21 23.83 6.72
N PRO A 464 0.36 24.75 5.74
CA PRO A 464 0.20 24.42 4.33
C PRO A 464 1.27 23.44 3.81
N SER A 465 2.45 23.41 4.43
CA SER A 465 3.60 22.61 4.01
C SER A 465 3.67 21.21 4.61
N LEU A 466 2.80 20.88 5.58
CA LEU A 466 2.85 19.60 6.28
C LEU A 466 2.48 18.45 5.34
N VAL A 467 3.37 17.45 5.25
CA VAL A 467 3.22 16.27 4.38
C VAL A 467 2.95 15.01 5.21
N ILE A 468 3.57 14.89 6.38
CA ILE A 468 3.49 13.71 7.26
C ILE A 468 3.13 14.16 8.68
N LEU A 469 2.07 13.56 9.23
CA LEU A 469 1.68 13.71 10.63
C LEU A 469 1.72 12.35 11.33
N ARG A 470 2.43 12.26 12.45
CA ARG A 470 2.47 11.09 13.31
C ARG A 470 2.13 11.50 14.74
N VAL A 471 1.14 10.85 15.32
CA VAL A 471 0.71 11.10 16.69
C VAL A 471 0.58 9.78 17.42
N THR A 472 1.28 9.63 18.53
CA THR A 472 1.15 8.50 19.46
C THR A 472 0.72 9.04 20.82
N ALA A 473 -0.47 8.65 21.29
CA ALA A 473 -0.98 9.17 22.56
C ALA A 473 -0.18 8.64 23.76
N ASN A 474 -0.23 9.37 24.88
CA ASN A 474 0.33 8.92 26.14
C ASN A 474 -0.56 7.82 26.76
N THR A 475 -0.06 6.59 26.85
CA THR A 475 -0.77 5.45 27.45
C THR A 475 -0.58 5.36 28.97
N VAL A 476 0.28 6.18 29.57
CA VAL A 476 0.68 6.07 30.99
C VAL A 476 -0.28 6.81 31.94
N THR A 477 -1.09 7.75 31.45
CA THR A 477 -2.09 8.47 32.26
C THR A 477 -3.47 7.80 32.18
N ILE A 478 -3.58 6.56 32.69
CA ILE A 478 -4.90 5.91 32.94
C ILE A 478 -5.42 6.24 34.36
N HIS A 479 -4.68 7.01 35.18
CA HIS A 479 -5.06 7.27 36.57
C HIS A 479 -5.29 8.73 36.97
N SER A 480 -5.14 9.71 36.08
CA SER A 480 -5.42 11.11 36.44
C SER A 480 -6.76 11.53 35.82
N GLN A 481 -7.78 11.59 36.67
CA GLN A 481 -9.11 12.14 36.39
C GLN A 481 -9.09 13.69 36.25
N ASP A 482 -8.04 14.25 35.65
CA ASP A 482 -7.97 15.68 35.35
C ASP A 482 -8.58 15.95 33.99
N ILE A 483 -9.90 16.02 34.10
CA ILE A 483 -10.90 16.53 33.17
C ILE A 483 -10.42 17.80 32.47
N ILE A 484 -9.97 17.71 31.22
CA ILE A 484 -10.37 18.72 30.23
C ILE A 484 -11.77 18.30 29.76
N LYS A 485 -12.77 18.95 30.36
CA LYS A 485 -14.15 18.95 29.89
C LYS A 485 -14.20 19.68 28.55
N ASN A 486 -13.81 19.03 27.46
CA ASN A 486 -14.35 19.36 26.15
C ASN A 486 -15.59 18.48 25.96
N ASN A 487 -16.75 19.01 26.34
CA ASN A 487 -18.07 18.41 26.15
C ASN A 487 -18.53 18.44 24.68
N GLY A 488 -17.61 18.36 23.72
CA GLY A 488 -17.87 18.25 22.30
C GLY A 488 -17.12 17.05 21.75
N ALA A 489 -17.73 16.30 20.83
CA ALA A 489 -17.05 15.21 20.15
C ALA A 489 -15.71 15.70 19.59
N SER A 490 -14.61 15.05 19.98
CA SER A 490 -13.28 15.33 19.47
C SER A 490 -13.26 15.00 17.97
N LEU A 491 -13.37 16.04 17.15
CA LEU A 491 -13.42 15.93 15.70
C LEU A 491 -12.05 16.28 15.13
N LEU A 492 -11.46 15.36 14.36
CA LEU A 492 -10.24 15.63 13.63
C LEU A 492 -10.54 16.53 12.41
N ASN A 493 -9.90 17.70 12.35
CA ASN A 493 -9.98 18.61 11.20
C ASN A 493 -8.58 19.00 10.72
N LEU A 494 -8.15 18.40 9.61
CA LEU A 494 -6.87 18.72 8.94
C LEU A 494 -7.10 19.25 7.52
N SER A 495 -8.31 19.73 7.21
CA SER A 495 -8.69 20.21 5.87
C SER A 495 -7.80 21.32 5.33
N LYS A 496 -7.17 22.11 6.23
CA LYS A 496 -6.24 23.20 5.92
C LYS A 496 -4.82 22.74 5.59
N ALA A 497 -4.43 21.52 5.95
CA ALA A 497 -3.12 20.94 5.64
C ALA A 497 -3.11 20.42 4.20
N SER A 498 -3.13 21.32 3.22
CA SER A 498 -3.42 20.98 1.81
C SER A 498 -2.45 19.97 1.20
N LEU A 499 -1.18 19.92 1.63
CA LEU A 499 -0.14 19.03 1.13
C LEU A 499 0.01 17.72 1.92
N LEU A 500 -0.85 17.48 2.92
CA LEU A 500 -0.75 16.31 3.79
C LEU A 500 -1.03 15.02 3.01
N LYS A 501 -0.05 14.12 3.00
CA LYS A 501 -0.10 12.83 2.29
C LYS A 501 -0.20 11.64 3.22
N THR A 502 0.29 11.75 4.46
CA THR A 502 0.32 10.63 5.40
C THR A 502 -0.08 11.06 6.81
N VAL A 503 -1.02 10.32 7.39
CA VAL A 503 -1.45 10.48 8.78
C VAL A 503 -1.31 9.15 9.51
N SER A 504 -0.61 9.14 10.64
CA SER A 504 -0.45 7.97 11.50
C SER A 504 -0.89 8.30 12.92
N LEU A 505 -1.95 7.66 13.38
CA LEU A 505 -2.54 7.83 14.70
C LEU A 505 -2.40 6.53 15.48
N GLU A 506 -1.67 6.58 16.59
CA GLU A 506 -1.47 5.44 17.47
C GLU A 506 -2.02 5.72 18.87
N SER A 507 -2.87 4.83 19.35
CA SER A 507 -3.46 4.83 20.70
C SER A 507 -4.19 6.12 21.08
N CYS A 508 -4.65 6.91 20.10
CA CYS A 508 -5.47 8.11 20.28
C CYS A 508 -6.89 7.77 20.80
N ALA A 509 -6.99 7.31 22.04
CA ALA A 509 -8.21 6.77 22.64
C ALA A 509 -9.34 7.80 22.78
N GLU A 510 -9.02 9.09 22.78
CA GLU A 510 -9.98 10.18 22.93
C GLU A 510 -10.69 10.56 21.64
N LEU A 511 -10.18 10.15 20.46
CA LEU A 511 -10.76 10.52 19.18
C LEU A 511 -12.10 9.80 18.97
N GLU A 512 -13.19 10.57 18.85
CA GLU A 512 -14.54 10.01 18.72
C GLU A 512 -14.98 9.86 17.25
N GLN A 513 -14.61 10.82 16.40
CA GLN A 513 -15.08 10.87 15.01
C GLN A 513 -14.04 11.46 14.04
N VAL A 514 -14.02 10.92 12.82
CA VAL A 514 -13.40 11.55 11.65
C VAL A 514 -14.53 11.85 10.67
N ALA A 515 -14.94 13.12 10.57
CA ALA A 515 -16.07 13.50 9.73
C ALA A 515 -15.69 13.63 8.24
N PRO A 516 -16.66 13.47 7.33
CA PRO A 516 -16.46 13.64 5.89
C PRO A 516 -15.84 15.00 5.55
N PHE A 517 -14.96 15.05 4.54
CA PHE A 517 -14.35 16.28 4.01
C PHE A 517 -13.46 17.06 4.99
N MET A 518 -13.19 16.52 6.18
CA MET A 518 -12.32 17.14 7.19
C MET A 518 -10.84 16.80 7.01
N LEU A 519 -10.51 16.00 6.01
CA LEU A 519 -9.17 15.60 5.63
C LEU A 519 -8.88 16.02 4.17
N PRO A 520 -7.62 16.32 3.84
CA PRO A 520 -7.27 16.90 2.56
C PRO A 520 -7.35 15.85 1.42
N PRO A 521 -7.70 16.28 0.19
CA PRO A 521 -7.91 15.37 -0.94
C PRO A 521 -6.64 14.69 -1.44
N LEU A 522 -5.46 15.25 -1.13
CA LEU A 522 -4.13 14.71 -1.47
C LEU A 522 -3.66 13.58 -0.54
N LEU A 523 -4.43 13.25 0.51
CA LEU A 523 -4.07 12.20 1.46
C LEU A 523 -3.94 10.84 0.76
N GLU A 524 -2.74 10.22 0.83
CA GLU A 524 -2.42 8.97 0.15
C GLU A 524 -2.44 7.76 1.09
N SER A 525 -2.13 7.96 2.38
CA SER A 525 -2.01 6.90 3.38
C SER A 525 -2.53 7.32 4.76
N VAL A 526 -3.30 6.45 5.41
CA VAL A 526 -3.74 6.62 6.81
C VAL A 526 -3.49 5.36 7.63
N ASN A 527 -2.84 5.52 8.78
CA ASN A 527 -2.66 4.46 9.75
C ASN A 527 -3.41 4.82 11.03
N PHE A 528 -4.28 3.93 11.49
CA PHE A 528 -4.95 4.02 12.77
C PHE A 528 -4.71 2.73 13.55
N ILE A 529 -3.89 2.82 14.59
CA ILE A 529 -3.44 1.68 15.39
C ILE A 529 -3.87 1.91 16.83
N ASN A 530 -4.71 1.04 17.38
CA ASN A 530 -4.95 1.03 18.81
C ASN A 530 -4.14 -0.11 19.45
N SER A 531 -3.03 0.24 20.10
CA SER A 531 -2.19 -0.70 20.87
C SER A 531 -2.63 -0.82 22.33
N GLY A 532 -3.60 -0.02 22.78
CA GLY A 532 -4.13 -0.05 24.14
C GLY A 532 -5.06 -1.24 24.43
N ALA A 533 -5.13 -1.63 25.71
CA ALA A 533 -6.03 -2.68 26.18
C ALA A 533 -7.52 -2.27 26.15
N SER A 534 -7.80 -0.96 26.28
CA SER A 534 -9.15 -0.40 26.17
C SER A 534 -9.56 -0.21 24.71
N ALA A 535 -10.86 -0.31 24.45
CA ALA A 535 -11.41 0.05 23.15
C ALA A 535 -11.17 1.56 22.90
N ALA A 536 -10.75 1.91 21.68
CA ALA A 536 -10.77 3.30 21.23
C ALA A 536 -12.21 3.84 21.32
N LYS A 537 -12.40 5.14 21.57
CA LYS A 537 -13.75 5.78 21.60
C LYS A 537 -14.30 6.09 20.20
N ILE A 538 -13.55 5.78 19.15
CA ILE A 538 -13.90 6.12 17.78
C ILE A 538 -15.16 5.38 17.33
N SER A 539 -16.21 6.13 17.01
CA SER A 539 -17.54 5.60 16.67
C SER A 539 -17.84 5.68 15.18
N SER A 540 -17.30 6.68 14.49
CA SER A 540 -17.48 6.87 13.04
C SER A 540 -16.20 7.37 12.38
N ILE A 541 -15.85 6.75 11.26
CA ILE A 541 -14.71 7.13 10.42
C ILE A 541 -15.20 7.34 9.00
N SER A 542 -15.09 8.56 8.48
CA SER A 542 -15.33 8.87 7.07
C SER A 542 -14.11 9.52 6.43
N PHE A 543 -13.62 8.89 5.35
CA PHE A 543 -12.57 9.44 4.48
C PHE A 543 -13.13 9.98 3.16
N ARG A 544 -14.43 10.29 3.12
CA ARG A 544 -15.02 10.97 1.96
C ARG A 544 -14.28 12.28 1.67
N GLY A 545 -13.99 12.50 0.38
CA GLY A 545 -13.18 13.62 -0.10
C GLY A 545 -11.69 13.27 -0.29
N CYS A 546 -11.21 12.17 0.28
CA CYS A 546 -9.81 11.73 0.12
C CYS A 546 -9.62 10.89 -1.16
N SER A 547 -9.79 11.51 -2.33
CA SER A 547 -9.77 10.81 -3.63
C SER A 547 -8.43 10.12 -3.98
N GLN A 548 -7.32 10.55 -3.37
CA GLN A 548 -5.99 9.95 -3.58
C GLN A 548 -5.64 8.88 -2.54
N LEU A 549 -6.53 8.54 -1.61
CA LEU A 549 -6.26 7.60 -0.53
C LEU A 549 -6.12 6.17 -1.07
N LYS A 550 -4.90 5.64 -1.03
CA LYS A 550 -4.53 4.32 -1.59
C LYS A 550 -4.28 3.28 -0.51
N ASN A 551 -3.78 3.71 0.66
CA ASN A 551 -3.36 2.82 1.73
C ASN A 551 -4.07 3.17 3.04
N ILE A 552 -4.72 2.18 3.65
CA ILE A 552 -5.27 2.31 5.00
C ILE A 552 -4.81 1.12 5.82
N LEU A 553 -4.22 1.39 6.99
CA LEU A 553 -3.96 0.40 8.02
C LEU A 553 -4.87 0.67 9.21
N LEU A 554 -5.82 -0.23 9.47
CA LEU A 554 -6.61 -0.24 10.70
C LEU A 554 -6.14 -1.45 11.53
N LYS A 555 -5.76 -1.23 12.78
CA LYS A 555 -5.28 -2.31 13.66
C LYS A 555 -5.72 -2.10 15.11
N GLY A 556 -6.03 -3.19 15.80
CA GLY A 556 -6.31 -3.20 17.23
C GLY A 556 -7.79 -3.10 17.59
N ASN A 557 -8.07 -2.75 18.86
CA ASN A 557 -9.42 -2.76 19.43
C ASN A 557 -10.20 -1.49 19.09
N LEU A 558 -11.03 -1.55 18.04
CA LEU A 558 -11.95 -0.50 17.60
C LEU A 558 -13.39 -0.83 18.01
N GLY A 559 -13.57 -1.34 19.24
CA GLY A 559 -14.83 -1.92 19.68
C GLY A 559 -16.05 -0.99 19.60
N THR A 560 -15.87 0.33 19.69
CA THR A 560 -16.97 1.32 19.57
C THR A 560 -17.30 1.73 18.14
N LEU A 561 -16.48 1.35 17.16
CA LEU A 561 -16.66 1.76 15.77
C LEU A 561 -17.97 1.19 15.23
N GLU A 562 -18.91 2.06 14.85
CA GLU A 562 -20.22 1.69 14.30
C GLU A 562 -20.30 1.89 12.79
N GLU A 563 -19.56 2.85 12.25
CA GLU A 563 -19.58 3.22 10.84
C GLU A 563 -18.17 3.44 10.27
N LEU A 564 -17.92 2.84 9.10
CA LEU A 564 -16.73 3.05 8.30
C LEU A 564 -17.13 3.43 6.87
N ASP A 565 -16.78 4.64 6.45
CA ASP A 565 -17.08 5.18 5.13
C ASP A 565 -15.80 5.55 4.37
N LEU A 566 -15.47 4.78 3.34
CA LEU A 566 -14.32 4.99 2.46
C LEU A 566 -14.77 5.36 1.04
N SER A 567 -15.98 5.89 0.90
CA SER A 567 -16.55 6.22 -0.42
C SER A 567 -15.70 7.27 -1.16
N GLY A 568 -15.49 7.04 -2.46
CA GLY A 568 -14.73 7.91 -3.35
C GLY A 568 -13.21 7.86 -3.16
N THR A 569 -12.68 6.87 -2.46
CA THR A 569 -11.23 6.68 -2.26
C THR A 569 -10.61 5.84 -3.39
N ALA A 570 -9.28 5.94 -3.56
CA ALA A 570 -8.50 5.19 -4.54
C ALA A 570 -7.96 3.85 -4.01
N LEU A 571 -8.60 3.28 -2.98
CA LEU A 571 -8.14 2.07 -2.31
C LEU A 571 -8.14 0.87 -3.25
N LYS A 572 -7.04 0.10 -3.23
CA LYS A 572 -6.94 -1.18 -3.93
C LYS A 572 -7.38 -2.35 -3.05
N THR A 573 -7.00 -2.35 -1.77
CA THR A 573 -7.32 -3.41 -0.83
C THR A 573 -7.72 -2.81 0.52
N LEU A 574 -8.81 -3.31 1.10
CA LEU A 574 -9.22 -2.97 2.47
C LEU A 574 -8.88 -4.16 3.38
N ASN A 575 -7.89 -3.99 4.28
CA ASN A 575 -7.51 -5.04 5.22
C ASN A 575 -8.09 -4.79 6.61
N LEU A 576 -8.98 -5.69 7.06
CA LEU A 576 -9.62 -5.67 8.36
C LEU A 576 -9.20 -6.87 9.23
N ARG A 577 -8.24 -7.72 8.80
CA ARG A 577 -7.88 -8.96 9.51
C ARG A 577 -7.45 -8.74 10.96
N GLU A 578 -6.78 -7.62 11.23
CA GLU A 578 -6.25 -7.24 12.55
C GLU A 578 -7.15 -6.25 13.31
N VAL A 579 -8.38 -6.03 12.84
CA VAL A 579 -9.34 -5.09 13.46
C VAL A 579 -10.34 -5.84 14.34
N GLU A 580 -10.43 -5.43 15.60
CA GLU A 580 -11.49 -5.88 16.52
C GLU A 580 -12.57 -4.81 16.66
N ALA A 581 -13.58 -4.83 15.77
CA ALA A 581 -14.68 -3.87 15.74
C ALA A 581 -16.03 -4.54 16.05
N ARG A 582 -16.31 -4.78 17.34
CA ARG A 582 -17.51 -5.54 17.76
C ARG A 582 -18.85 -4.85 17.47
N ASN A 583 -18.86 -3.53 17.34
CA ASN A 583 -20.08 -2.74 17.12
C ASN A 583 -20.23 -2.23 15.68
N LEU A 584 -19.38 -2.65 14.75
CA LEU A 584 -19.42 -2.12 13.39
C LEU A 584 -20.69 -2.60 12.68
N LYS A 585 -21.55 -1.65 12.32
CA LYS A 585 -22.88 -1.87 11.73
C LYS A 585 -22.91 -1.50 10.25
N ARG A 586 -22.14 -0.49 9.84
CA ARG A 586 -22.21 0.11 8.51
C ARG A 586 -20.83 0.18 7.85
N LEU A 587 -20.71 -0.38 6.65
CA LEU A 587 -19.54 -0.24 5.78
C LEU A 587 -19.96 0.33 4.42
N MET A 588 -19.38 1.46 4.04
CA MET A 588 -19.66 2.17 2.79
C MET A 588 -18.39 2.33 1.95
N LEU A 589 -18.42 1.78 0.74
CA LEU A 589 -17.33 1.73 -0.26
C LEU A 589 -17.88 2.15 -1.62
N LEU A 590 -18.57 3.29 -1.68
CA LEU A 590 -19.22 3.77 -2.90
C LEU A 590 -18.24 4.56 -3.77
N GLY A 591 -18.15 4.24 -5.07
CA GLY A 591 -17.24 4.93 -6.00
C GLY A 591 -15.77 4.58 -5.78
N CYS A 592 -15.48 3.39 -5.22
CA CYS A 592 -14.12 2.89 -5.01
C CYS A 592 -13.64 2.11 -6.24
N GLU A 593 -13.41 2.81 -7.35
CA GLU A 593 -13.14 2.20 -8.67
C GLU A 593 -11.92 1.26 -8.71
N LYS A 594 -10.94 1.49 -7.83
CA LYS A 594 -9.69 0.71 -7.77
C LYS A 594 -9.76 -0.51 -6.86
N LEU A 595 -10.87 -0.70 -6.13
CA LEU A 595 -10.99 -1.75 -5.12
C LEU A 595 -10.98 -3.14 -5.75
N ARG A 596 -10.05 -3.98 -5.31
CA ARG A 596 -9.85 -5.36 -5.76
C ARG A 596 -10.15 -6.37 -4.65
N ALA A 597 -9.87 -6.07 -3.38
CA ALA A 597 -10.13 -7.02 -2.30
C ALA A 597 -10.52 -6.37 -0.96
N ILE A 598 -11.33 -7.10 -0.18
CA ILE A 598 -11.62 -6.82 1.23
C ILE A 598 -11.23 -8.06 2.04
N LEU A 599 -10.27 -7.89 2.95
CA LEU A 599 -9.76 -8.95 3.82
C LEU A 599 -10.43 -8.86 5.18
N TRP A 600 -11.38 -9.77 5.44
CA TRP A 600 -12.15 -9.78 6.69
C TRP A 600 -11.40 -10.45 7.85
N PRO A 601 -11.75 -10.12 9.11
CA PRO A 601 -11.30 -10.88 10.27
C PRO A 601 -11.65 -12.38 10.16
N PRO A 602 -10.87 -13.26 10.80
CA PRO A 602 -11.23 -14.67 11.01
C PRO A 602 -12.63 -14.83 11.62
N GLU A 603 -13.31 -15.94 11.34
CA GLU A 603 -14.71 -16.18 11.73
C GLU A 603 -14.94 -16.10 13.24
N ASP A 604 -13.99 -16.59 14.05
CA ASP A 604 -14.01 -16.53 15.52
C ASP A 604 -13.91 -15.09 16.08
N LYS A 605 -13.29 -14.20 15.30
CA LYS A 605 -13.14 -12.76 15.60
C LYS A 605 -14.23 -11.90 14.96
N ARG A 606 -14.93 -12.39 13.93
CA ARG A 606 -16.06 -11.71 13.29
C ARG A 606 -17.36 -11.90 14.09
N ARG A 607 -17.39 -11.35 15.30
CA ARG A 607 -18.55 -11.43 16.21
C ARG A 607 -19.62 -10.35 15.98
N TRP A 608 -19.41 -9.50 14.98
CA TRP A 608 -20.25 -8.34 14.68
C TRP A 608 -21.20 -8.65 13.51
N VAL A 609 -22.40 -8.07 13.56
CA VAL A 609 -23.44 -8.24 12.56
C VAL A 609 -23.55 -6.95 11.76
N LEU A 610 -23.10 -6.99 10.49
CA LEU A 610 -23.26 -5.88 9.56
C LEU A 610 -24.74 -5.67 9.24
N GLU A 611 -25.26 -4.51 9.59
CA GLU A 611 -26.62 -4.08 9.25
C GLU A 611 -26.69 -3.54 7.82
N LYS A 612 -25.60 -2.88 7.37
CA LYS A 612 -25.54 -2.23 6.06
C LYS A 612 -24.16 -2.39 5.42
N LEU A 613 -24.13 -2.90 4.19
CA LEU A 613 -22.94 -3.00 3.35
C LEU A 613 -23.25 -2.39 1.98
N GLN A 614 -22.50 -1.35 1.62
CA GLN A 614 -22.61 -0.69 0.32
C GLN A 614 -21.26 -0.69 -0.39
N ILE A 615 -21.20 -1.29 -1.57
CA ILE A 615 -20.00 -1.37 -2.41
C ILE A 615 -20.38 -0.89 -3.80
N SER A 616 -19.61 0.05 -4.34
CA SER A 616 -19.71 0.45 -5.74
C SER A 616 -18.32 0.66 -6.32
N THR A 617 -17.95 -0.10 -7.36
CA THR A 617 -16.69 0.08 -8.10
C THR A 617 -16.90 0.52 -9.55
N VAL A 618 -18.16 0.74 -9.96
CA VAL A 618 -18.51 1.24 -11.29
C VAL A 618 -18.18 2.73 -11.40
N GLN A 619 -17.64 3.15 -12.56
CA GLN A 619 -17.38 4.56 -12.83
C GLN A 619 -18.70 5.32 -12.88
N SER A 620 -18.94 6.23 -11.94
CA SER A 620 -20.06 7.16 -12.09
C SER A 620 -19.66 8.26 -13.08
N ALA A 621 -20.55 8.60 -14.01
CA ALA A 621 -20.40 9.86 -14.74
C ALA A 621 -20.27 10.97 -13.68
N SER A 622 -19.19 11.75 -13.78
CA SER A 622 -18.70 12.75 -12.82
C SER A 622 -19.72 13.30 -11.81
N PRO A 623 -19.37 13.47 -10.53
CA PRO A 623 -20.18 14.27 -9.62
C PRO A 623 -20.05 15.75 -10.02
N SER A 624 -20.78 16.18 -11.04
CA SER A 624 -21.22 17.57 -11.05
C SER A 624 -22.02 17.73 -9.76
N GLN A 625 -21.50 18.56 -8.86
CA GLN A 625 -22.16 19.09 -7.66
C GLN A 625 -23.68 18.95 -7.73
N ASN A 626 -24.23 17.86 -7.19
CA ASN A 626 -25.66 17.72 -7.04
C ASN A 626 -25.94 17.73 -5.54
N ASN A 627 -26.28 18.93 -5.09
CA ASN A 627 -26.90 19.30 -3.84
C ASN A 627 -27.97 18.30 -3.38
N TRP A 628 -27.58 17.24 -2.67
CA TRP A 628 -28.53 16.41 -1.92
C TRP A 628 -28.81 16.95 -0.51
N GLU A 629 -27.97 17.84 0.02
CA GLU A 629 -28.12 18.42 1.36
C GLU A 629 -28.88 19.76 1.39
N GLU A 630 -29.06 20.43 0.25
CA GLU A 630 -29.65 21.77 0.20
C GLU A 630 -31.18 21.79 -0.02
N LYS A 631 -31.88 20.70 0.34
CA LYS A 631 -33.35 20.65 0.35
C LYS A 631 -33.95 20.21 1.68
N ILE A 632 -33.29 20.58 2.79
CA ILE A 632 -33.84 20.48 4.16
C ILE A 632 -33.85 21.83 4.89
N LYS A 633 -33.32 22.93 4.32
CA LYS A 633 -33.33 24.25 4.96
C LYS A 633 -34.20 25.26 4.22
N GLU A 634 -35.50 25.16 4.40
CA GLU A 634 -36.38 26.35 4.36
C GLU A 634 -37.68 26.06 5.13
N ALA A 635 -37.57 25.98 6.45
CA ALA A 635 -38.67 26.24 7.38
C ALA A 635 -38.07 26.52 8.78
N SER A 636 -37.74 27.79 9.05
CA SER A 636 -37.78 28.35 10.41
C SER A 636 -39.15 29.01 10.62
N PRO A 637 -39.64 29.32 11.84
CA PRO A 637 -39.00 29.33 13.18
C PRO A 637 -39.81 28.44 14.18
N THR A 638 -39.49 28.15 15.44
CA THR A 638 -38.92 28.92 16.56
C THR A 638 -38.72 27.93 17.73
N ALA A 639 -37.63 28.09 18.50
CA ALA A 639 -37.43 27.68 19.90
C ALA A 639 -37.73 26.24 20.38
N GLY A 640 -36.68 25.58 20.88
CA GLY A 640 -36.74 24.85 22.15
C GLY A 640 -36.74 23.31 22.11
N SER A 641 -35.53 22.75 22.14
CA SER A 641 -35.11 21.58 22.92
C SER A 641 -35.69 20.17 22.68
N SER A 642 -34.74 19.26 22.46
CA SER A 642 -34.71 17.81 22.80
C SER A 642 -35.78 16.89 22.22
N SER A 643 -35.39 16.07 21.24
CA SER A 643 -36.21 15.00 20.67
C SER A 643 -35.62 13.61 20.94
N ILE A 644 -36.21 12.90 21.90
CA ILE A 644 -36.48 11.46 21.84
C ILE A 644 -37.98 11.34 21.50
N LEU A 645 -38.35 10.48 20.54
CA LEU A 645 -39.53 9.58 20.55
C LEU A 645 -40.06 9.22 19.13
N THR A 646 -39.97 7.91 18.84
CA THR A 646 -40.97 7.00 18.24
C THR A 646 -41.98 7.44 17.16
N PHE A 647 -41.94 6.65 16.08
CA PHE A 647 -43.03 6.15 15.21
C PHE A 647 -44.48 6.56 15.52
N GLY A 648 -45.10 7.24 14.55
CA GLY A 648 -46.56 7.29 14.36
C GLY A 648 -46.92 6.70 12.99
N ALA A 649 -47.80 5.69 12.99
CA ALA A 649 -48.33 5.04 11.79
C ALA A 649 -49.75 5.56 11.46
N SER A 650 -50.04 5.73 10.16
CA SER A 650 -51.32 5.48 9.44
C SER A 650 -51.59 6.52 8.32
N PRO A 651 -52.47 6.24 7.32
CA PRO A 651 -52.67 4.99 6.58
C PRO A 651 -52.78 5.23 5.05
N LEU A 652 -52.76 4.12 4.29
CA LEU A 652 -53.16 3.98 2.88
C LEU A 652 -52.29 4.65 1.79
N GLY A 653 -51.65 3.77 1.01
CA GLY A 653 -51.73 3.84 -0.46
C GLY A 653 -50.49 4.38 -1.17
N THR A 654 -49.74 3.46 -1.80
CA THR A 654 -48.81 3.71 -2.92
C THR A 654 -47.61 4.63 -2.64
N ARG A 655 -46.60 4.09 -1.93
CA ARG A 655 -45.25 4.66 -1.98
C ARG A 655 -44.48 4.01 -3.14
N ARG A 656 -44.23 4.79 -4.21
CA ARG A 656 -43.22 4.46 -5.23
C ARG A 656 -41.87 4.42 -4.54
N ILE A 657 -41.16 3.29 -4.64
CA ILE A 657 -39.83 3.09 -4.06
C ILE A 657 -38.84 3.82 -4.97
N GLY A 658 -38.23 4.88 -4.44
CA GLY A 658 -37.08 5.52 -5.05
C GLY A 658 -35.82 4.69 -4.80
N SER A 659 -34.85 4.85 -5.69
CA SER A 659 -33.52 4.27 -5.66
C SER A 659 -32.83 4.24 -4.26
N PHE A 660 -32.16 3.10 -3.94
CA PHE A 660 -31.25 2.81 -2.81
C PHE A 660 -31.79 2.44 -1.40
N ASP A 661 -32.93 1.76 -1.28
CA ASP A 661 -33.39 1.24 0.03
C ASP A 661 -32.74 -0.10 0.46
N PHE A 662 -31.82 -0.69 -0.31
CA PHE A 662 -31.16 -1.95 0.10
C PHE A 662 -30.08 -1.74 1.16
N ASN A 663 -30.15 -2.51 2.25
CA ASN A 663 -29.06 -2.56 3.22
C ASN A 663 -27.80 -3.22 2.65
N TRP A 664 -27.99 -4.16 1.71
CA TRP A 664 -26.91 -4.86 1.02
C TRP A 664 -26.92 -4.44 -0.46
N TYR A 665 -26.09 -3.47 -0.80
CA TYR A 665 -25.96 -2.95 -2.16
C TYR A 665 -24.54 -3.21 -2.66
N ILE A 666 -24.40 -4.01 -3.71
CA ILE A 666 -23.11 -4.34 -4.31
C ILE A 666 -23.19 -4.06 -5.81
N SER A 667 -22.41 -3.10 -6.29
CA SER A 667 -22.28 -2.78 -7.72
C SER A 667 -20.81 -2.89 -8.09
N VAL A 668 -20.48 -3.79 -9.01
CA VAL A 668 -19.08 -4.09 -9.34
C VAL A 668 -18.81 -4.02 -10.83
N ALA A 669 -17.67 -3.41 -11.18
CA ALA A 669 -17.13 -3.47 -12.54
C ALA A 669 -16.45 -4.82 -12.85
N ASP A 670 -15.90 -5.49 -11.83
CA ASP A 670 -15.24 -6.80 -11.96
C ASP A 670 -15.81 -7.79 -10.96
N ALA A 671 -16.37 -8.89 -11.49
CA ALA A 671 -16.99 -9.97 -10.72
C ALA A 671 -16.03 -10.62 -9.72
N ARG A 672 -14.71 -10.60 -9.95
CA ARG A 672 -13.73 -11.20 -9.03
C ARG A 672 -13.75 -10.54 -7.65
N LEU A 673 -14.25 -9.31 -7.50
CA LEU A 673 -14.39 -8.69 -6.17
C LEU A 673 -15.33 -9.49 -5.25
N MET A 674 -16.21 -10.34 -5.81
CA MET A 674 -17.08 -11.23 -5.03
C MET A 674 -16.33 -12.21 -4.14
N TRP A 675 -15.07 -12.53 -4.43
CA TRP A 675 -14.23 -13.32 -3.51
C TRP A 675 -14.17 -12.71 -2.11
N SER A 676 -14.27 -11.38 -2.03
CA SER A 676 -14.31 -10.64 -0.77
C SER A 676 -15.61 -10.86 0.02
N LEU A 677 -16.69 -11.35 -0.61
CA LEU A 677 -18.00 -11.56 0.03
C LEU A 677 -18.23 -13.01 0.47
N LEU A 678 -17.30 -13.92 0.17
CA LEU A 678 -17.32 -15.31 0.62
C LEU A 678 -17.63 -15.49 2.11
N PRO A 679 -17.16 -14.62 3.02
CA PRO A 679 -17.42 -14.80 4.44
C PRO A 679 -18.88 -14.52 4.86
N PHE A 680 -19.73 -13.97 3.99
CA PHE A 680 -21.16 -13.73 4.22
C PHE A 680 -22.08 -14.75 3.52
N GLN A 681 -21.55 -15.91 3.14
CA GLN A 681 -22.32 -16.95 2.45
C GLN A 681 -23.55 -17.42 3.24
N LEU A 682 -23.51 -17.40 4.58
CA LEU A 682 -24.66 -17.82 5.40
C LEU A 682 -25.79 -16.79 5.38
N GLU A 683 -25.45 -15.51 5.36
CA GLU A 683 -26.36 -14.38 5.22
C GLU A 683 -26.98 -14.36 3.82
N ILE A 684 -26.17 -14.61 2.78
CA ILE A 684 -26.64 -14.77 1.41
C ILE A 684 -27.64 -15.94 1.31
N LYS A 685 -27.38 -17.06 2.01
CA LYS A 685 -28.27 -18.24 2.02
C LYS A 685 -29.68 -17.95 2.56
N ARG A 686 -29.84 -16.92 3.40
CA ARG A 686 -31.09 -16.62 4.11
C ARG A 686 -31.98 -15.63 3.36
N ASN A 687 -31.46 -14.88 2.39
CA ASN A 687 -32.16 -13.80 1.69
C ASN A 687 -32.17 -14.01 0.17
N PHE A 688 -33.04 -13.29 -0.53
CA PHE A 688 -33.06 -13.30 -2.00
C PHE A 688 -32.02 -12.33 -2.57
N VAL A 689 -31.46 -12.69 -3.73
CA VAL A 689 -30.57 -11.82 -4.49
C VAL A 689 -31.32 -11.26 -5.71
N TYR A 690 -31.26 -9.95 -5.87
CA TYR A 690 -31.71 -9.19 -7.04
C TYR A 690 -30.49 -8.92 -7.90
N LEU A 691 -30.39 -9.62 -9.02
CA LEU A 691 -29.22 -9.59 -9.90
C LEU A 691 -29.52 -8.74 -11.15
N GLU A 692 -28.70 -7.74 -11.39
CA GLU A 692 -28.75 -6.85 -12.56
C GLU A 692 -27.41 -6.88 -13.31
N ILE A 693 -27.47 -6.98 -14.65
CA ILE A 693 -26.28 -7.02 -15.51
C ILE A 693 -26.52 -6.11 -16.71
N ASP A 694 -25.64 -5.11 -16.90
CA ASP A 694 -25.69 -4.19 -18.04
C ASP A 694 -24.29 -3.69 -18.47
N SER A 695 -24.19 -3.02 -19.62
CA SER A 695 -22.91 -2.46 -20.12
C SER A 695 -22.72 -0.96 -19.83
N SER A 696 -23.63 -0.26 -19.14
CA SER A 696 -23.65 1.21 -19.07
C SER A 696 -23.57 1.79 -17.66
N PRO A 697 -22.61 2.69 -17.34
CA PRO A 697 -22.61 3.41 -16.07
C PRO A 697 -23.76 4.42 -15.93
N ALA A 698 -24.58 4.64 -16.97
CA ALA A 698 -25.63 5.64 -16.99
C ALA A 698 -27.02 5.13 -16.55
N SER A 699 -27.21 3.83 -16.28
CA SER A 699 -28.52 3.26 -15.90
C SER A 699 -28.89 3.51 -14.43
N GLY A 700 -27.90 3.73 -13.55
CA GLY A 700 -28.10 3.91 -12.11
C GLY A 700 -28.88 5.16 -11.67
N ALA A 701 -29.18 6.09 -12.59
CA ALA A 701 -30.00 7.28 -12.34
C ALA A 701 -31.33 7.31 -13.13
N ALA A 702 -31.66 6.26 -13.89
CA ALA A 702 -32.82 6.25 -14.78
C ALA A 702 -33.89 5.20 -14.46
N VAL A 703 -33.82 4.50 -13.31
CA VAL A 703 -35.00 3.79 -12.76
C VAL A 703 -35.89 4.82 -12.06
N GLY A 704 -36.46 5.75 -12.83
CA GLY A 704 -37.18 6.88 -12.24
C GLY A 704 -37.52 8.07 -13.13
N ARG A 705 -37.55 7.96 -14.46
CA ARG A 705 -38.37 8.89 -15.27
C ARG A 705 -39.44 8.13 -16.03
N PRO A 706 -40.70 8.13 -15.54
CA PRO A 706 -41.84 8.00 -16.41
C PRO A 706 -42.01 9.34 -17.15
N GLU A 707 -41.26 9.54 -18.23
CA GLU A 707 -41.58 10.60 -19.21
C GLU A 707 -42.79 10.25 -20.09
N VAL A 708 -43.60 9.28 -19.67
CA VAL A 708 -44.95 9.03 -20.18
C VAL A 708 -46.01 9.10 -19.06
N ALA A 709 -45.74 9.84 -17.98
CA ALA A 709 -46.74 10.07 -16.91
C ALA A 709 -46.98 11.54 -16.56
N GLN A 710 -46.71 12.48 -17.48
CA GLN A 710 -47.38 13.78 -17.48
C GLN A 710 -48.29 13.85 -18.70
N GLY A 711 -49.53 13.41 -18.50
CA GLY A 711 -50.55 13.39 -19.54
C GLY A 711 -51.76 12.55 -19.18
N ILE A 712 -52.19 12.52 -17.91
CA ILE A 712 -53.57 12.11 -17.60
C ILE A 712 -54.34 13.38 -17.25
N GLY A 713 -54.62 14.11 -18.31
CA GLY A 713 -55.64 15.14 -18.38
C GLY A 713 -56.22 15.04 -19.77
N SER A 714 -57.23 14.17 -19.92
CA SER A 714 -58.07 13.99 -21.11
C SER A 714 -57.50 13.21 -22.32
N GLN A 715 -58.33 12.26 -22.76
CA GLN A 715 -58.50 11.72 -24.11
C GLN A 715 -57.54 10.63 -24.64
N GLN A 716 -58.16 9.45 -24.80
CA GLN A 716 -57.93 8.45 -25.85
C GLN A 716 -57.24 9.01 -27.10
N GLN A 717 -56.05 8.51 -27.46
CA GLN A 717 -55.66 8.03 -28.79
C GLN A 717 -54.12 7.87 -28.92
N PHE A 718 -53.71 6.66 -29.31
CA PHE A 718 -52.50 6.28 -30.08
C PHE A 718 -51.20 7.11 -29.91
N ALA A 719 -50.24 6.58 -29.15
CA ALA A 719 -48.81 6.80 -29.41
C ALA A 719 -48.25 5.59 -30.17
N GLN A 720 -48.31 5.71 -31.49
CA GLN A 720 -47.97 4.72 -32.51
C GLN A 720 -46.51 4.94 -32.97
N TYR A 721 -45.75 3.84 -33.12
CA TYR A 721 -44.56 3.70 -34.00
C TYR A 721 -43.24 4.43 -33.68
N LEU A 722 -42.50 3.99 -32.65
CA LEU A 722 -41.03 4.24 -32.58
C LEU A 722 -40.17 2.97 -32.32
N TYR A 723 -40.78 1.79 -32.17
CA TYR A 723 -40.08 0.58 -31.70
C TYR A 723 -39.65 -0.42 -32.78
N ALA A 724 -39.93 -0.17 -34.07
CA ALA A 724 -39.65 -1.13 -35.15
C ALA A 724 -38.71 -0.61 -36.25
N SER A 725 -38.48 0.70 -36.35
CA SER A 725 -37.73 1.33 -37.44
C SER A 725 -36.21 1.31 -37.27
N ASP A 726 -35.71 1.22 -36.03
CA ASP A 726 -34.27 1.40 -35.76
C ASP A 726 -33.47 0.08 -35.84
N VAL A 727 -34.15 -1.08 -35.86
CA VAL A 727 -33.52 -2.41 -35.89
C VAL A 727 -33.48 -3.01 -37.30
N PHE A 728 -34.30 -2.53 -38.24
CA PHE A 728 -34.41 -3.05 -39.61
C PHE A 728 -34.21 -1.94 -40.64
N GLN A 729 -32.97 -1.43 -40.78
CA GLN A 729 -32.66 -0.43 -41.82
C GLN A 729 -32.43 -1.04 -43.21
N GLU A 730 -32.30 -2.36 -43.37
CA GLU A 730 -31.90 -2.95 -44.67
C GLU A 730 -33.04 -3.54 -45.53
N GLU A 731 -34.27 -3.72 -45.04
CA GLU A 731 -35.37 -4.20 -45.90
C GLU A 731 -36.74 -3.54 -45.59
N PRO A 732 -37.15 -2.51 -46.36
CA PRO A 732 -38.43 -1.83 -46.19
C PRO A 732 -39.66 -2.76 -46.38
N GLN A 733 -39.50 -3.87 -47.09
CA GLN A 733 -40.59 -4.83 -47.36
C GLN A 733 -40.89 -5.76 -46.16
N ALA A 734 -39.96 -5.96 -45.23
CA ALA A 734 -40.20 -6.72 -44.00
C ALA A 734 -41.02 -5.93 -42.97
N VAL A 735 -40.90 -4.59 -42.95
CA VAL A 735 -41.55 -3.71 -41.98
C VAL A 735 -43.09 -3.72 -42.09
N SER A 736 -43.64 -3.91 -43.30
CA SER A 736 -45.11 -4.03 -43.46
C SER A 736 -45.67 -5.37 -42.99
N ALA A 737 -44.89 -6.45 -43.05
CA ALA A 737 -45.28 -7.76 -42.53
C ALA A 737 -45.23 -7.82 -40.99
N ILE A 738 -44.30 -7.08 -40.38
CA ILE A 738 -44.11 -7.01 -38.91
C ILE A 738 -45.15 -6.11 -38.22
N LYS A 739 -45.78 -5.17 -38.95
CA LYS A 739 -46.81 -4.26 -38.40
C LYS A 739 -48.03 -4.99 -37.81
N GLY A 740 -48.31 -6.21 -38.28
CA GLY A 740 -49.32 -7.11 -37.69
C GLY A 740 -48.82 -7.92 -36.48
N VAL A 741 -47.51 -8.09 -36.34
CA VAL A 741 -46.85 -8.86 -35.26
C VAL A 741 -46.59 -7.98 -34.02
N THR A 742 -46.45 -6.67 -34.19
CA THR A 742 -46.28 -5.70 -33.07
C THR A 742 -47.47 -5.62 -32.10
N SER A 743 -48.62 -6.26 -32.37
CA SER A 743 -49.76 -6.30 -31.42
C SER A 743 -49.62 -7.36 -30.32
N TRP A 744 -48.47 -8.04 -30.21
CA TRP A 744 -48.26 -9.19 -29.32
C TRP A 744 -47.18 -8.97 -28.25
N MET A 745 -46.64 -7.75 -28.10
CA MET A 745 -45.74 -7.45 -26.98
C MET A 745 -46.56 -7.24 -25.69
N TRP A 746 -46.61 -8.28 -24.87
CA TRP A 746 -47.18 -8.20 -23.52
C TRP A 746 -46.33 -7.29 -22.64
N ALA A 747 -47.00 -6.41 -21.88
CA ALA A 747 -46.33 -5.64 -20.84
C ALA A 747 -45.60 -6.62 -19.89
N CYS A 748 -44.33 -6.33 -19.60
CA CYS A 748 -43.56 -7.16 -18.67
C CYS A 748 -44.26 -7.18 -17.30
N PRO A 749 -44.50 -8.37 -16.70
CA PRO A 749 -45.10 -8.46 -15.38
C PRO A 749 -44.29 -7.64 -14.34
N PRO A 750 -44.96 -7.05 -13.33
CA PRO A 750 -44.30 -6.22 -12.34
C PRO A 750 -43.21 -6.99 -11.60
N ILE A 751 -42.11 -6.30 -11.30
CA ILE A 751 -40.96 -6.85 -10.57
C ILE A 751 -41.42 -7.26 -9.17
N PRO A 752 -40.99 -8.42 -8.64
CA PRO A 752 -41.25 -8.81 -7.25
C PRO A 752 -40.71 -7.75 -6.27
N THR A 753 -41.52 -7.33 -5.29
CA THR A 753 -41.12 -6.31 -4.32
C THR A 753 -39.95 -6.81 -3.44
N PRO A 754 -38.79 -6.14 -3.45
CA PRO A 754 -37.67 -6.47 -2.56
C PRO A 754 -37.96 -6.14 -1.10
N SER A 755 -37.35 -6.90 -0.20
CA SER A 755 -37.22 -6.55 1.21
C SER A 755 -35.90 -5.82 1.48
N LEU A 756 -35.83 -5.05 2.58
CA LEU A 756 -34.60 -4.33 2.97
C LEU A 756 -33.43 -5.27 3.30
N GLN A 757 -33.70 -6.53 3.62
CA GLN A 757 -32.70 -7.57 3.94
C GLN A 757 -32.21 -8.31 2.69
N ASP A 758 -32.90 -8.15 1.55
CA ASP A 758 -32.47 -8.72 0.29
C ASP A 758 -31.23 -8.02 -0.24
N TRP A 759 -30.52 -8.72 -1.12
CA TRP A 759 -29.27 -8.27 -1.68
C TRP A 759 -29.52 -7.72 -3.06
N TYR A 760 -29.07 -6.49 -3.32
CA TYR A 760 -28.99 -5.96 -4.66
C TYR A 760 -27.56 -6.13 -5.18
N PHE A 761 -27.43 -6.80 -6.31
CA PHE A 761 -26.17 -7.04 -6.98
C PHE A 761 -26.24 -6.56 -8.42
N HIS A 762 -25.39 -5.60 -8.76
CA HIS A 762 -25.21 -5.09 -10.10
C HIS A 762 -23.82 -5.45 -10.61
N MET A 763 -23.75 -5.98 -11.83
CA MET A 763 -22.50 -6.28 -12.52
C MET A 763 -22.43 -5.51 -13.83
N GLN A 764 -21.40 -4.70 -13.98
CA GLN A 764 -21.11 -4.05 -15.25
C GLN A 764 -20.39 -5.04 -16.19
N ASP A 765 -20.95 -5.26 -17.36
CA ASP A 765 -20.39 -6.04 -18.45
C ASP A 765 -19.57 -5.11 -19.36
N GLU A 766 -18.27 -4.97 -19.08
CA GLU A 766 -17.35 -4.21 -19.93
C GLU A 766 -16.80 -5.07 -21.08
N GLU A 767 -16.70 -4.49 -22.29
CA GLU A 767 -15.94 -5.05 -23.43
C GLU A 767 -14.45 -5.31 -23.10
N LYS A 768 -13.97 -4.72 -21.99
CA LYS A 768 -12.59 -4.74 -21.47
C LYS A 768 -12.24 -5.95 -20.61
N MET A 769 -13.03 -7.03 -20.66
CA MET A 769 -12.46 -8.38 -20.46
C MET A 769 -11.46 -8.60 -21.61
N GLU A 770 -10.25 -8.08 -21.44
CA GLU A 770 -9.19 -8.17 -22.43
C GLU A 770 -9.09 -9.61 -22.91
N ARG A 771 -9.18 -9.77 -24.23
CA ARG A 771 -8.78 -10.97 -24.94
C ARG A 771 -7.27 -11.15 -24.77
N GLY A 772 -6.83 -11.49 -23.56
CA GLY A 772 -5.58 -12.18 -23.29
C GLY A 772 -5.68 -13.54 -23.95
N SER A 773 -5.19 -13.61 -25.19
CA SER A 773 -5.40 -14.71 -26.12
C SER A 773 -4.83 -16.04 -25.65
N LEU A 774 -5.61 -17.12 -25.79
CA LEU A 774 -5.29 -18.35 -26.54
C LEU A 774 -6.48 -19.32 -26.46
N GLN A 775 -7.52 -19.09 -27.26
CA GLN A 775 -8.56 -20.10 -27.55
C GLN A 775 -8.60 -20.49 -29.04
N GLN A 776 -7.61 -20.08 -29.82
CA GLN A 776 -7.41 -20.58 -31.19
C GLN A 776 -6.03 -21.20 -31.30
N GLN A 777 -5.87 -22.38 -30.71
CA GLN A 777 -5.07 -23.52 -31.22
C GLN A 777 -4.89 -24.52 -30.08
N HIS A 778 -5.88 -25.38 -29.92
CA HIS A 778 -5.78 -26.83 -29.70
C HIS A 778 -7.18 -27.30 -29.31
N ASN A 779 -7.73 -28.23 -30.09
CA ASN A 779 -9.01 -28.87 -29.86
C ASN A 779 -9.04 -29.58 -28.50
N THR A 780 -9.42 -28.88 -27.45
CA THR A 780 -10.24 -29.40 -26.36
C THR A 780 -10.90 -28.20 -25.68
N GLN A 781 -12.22 -28.22 -25.66
CA GLN A 781 -13.13 -27.21 -25.13
C GLN A 781 -12.92 -27.06 -23.61
N ARG A 782 -11.90 -26.30 -23.19
CA ARG A 782 -11.72 -25.86 -21.80
C ARG A 782 -12.32 -24.46 -21.69
N ILE A 783 -13.54 -24.41 -21.19
CA ILE A 783 -14.25 -23.20 -20.80
C ILE A 783 -13.31 -22.37 -19.91
N SER A 784 -13.21 -21.08 -20.22
CA SER A 784 -12.40 -20.08 -19.50
C SER A 784 -12.57 -20.26 -17.99
N THR A 785 -11.49 -20.72 -17.33
CA THR A 785 -11.50 -21.09 -15.91
C THR A 785 -11.10 -19.92 -15.01
N SER A 786 -10.94 -18.71 -15.54
CA SER A 786 -10.70 -17.48 -14.75
C SER A 786 -11.96 -16.65 -14.48
N VAL A 787 -13.11 -16.98 -15.09
CA VAL A 787 -14.43 -16.37 -14.76
C VAL A 787 -15.19 -17.18 -13.68
N ALA A 788 -14.56 -18.22 -13.13
CA ALA A 788 -15.18 -19.16 -12.22
C ALA A 788 -15.14 -18.69 -10.75
N LEU A 789 -16.08 -17.81 -10.40
CA LEU A 789 -16.91 -17.84 -9.17
C LEU A 789 -17.52 -16.44 -8.91
N ALA A 790 -18.46 -16.01 -9.77
CA ALA A 790 -19.70 -15.56 -9.14
C ALA A 790 -20.16 -16.74 -8.26
N PRO A 791 -20.39 -16.57 -6.95
CA PRO A 791 -20.69 -17.71 -6.11
C PRO A 791 -21.87 -18.44 -6.74
N VAL A 792 -21.73 -19.74 -7.05
CA VAL A 792 -22.85 -20.64 -7.38
C VAL A 792 -24.05 -20.32 -6.48
N LEU A 793 -23.75 -19.99 -5.23
CA LEU A 793 -24.67 -19.51 -4.22
C LEU A 793 -25.50 -18.27 -4.60
N MET A 794 -24.91 -17.21 -5.16
CA MET A 794 -25.64 -16.01 -5.57
C MET A 794 -26.61 -16.33 -6.71
N CYS A 795 -26.19 -17.13 -7.70
CA CYS A 795 -27.06 -17.58 -8.78
C CYS A 795 -28.19 -18.49 -8.24
N ASP A 796 -27.88 -19.40 -7.32
CA ASP A 796 -28.87 -20.29 -6.72
C ASP A 796 -29.91 -19.54 -5.88
N ASN A 797 -29.50 -18.47 -5.19
CA ASN A 797 -30.34 -17.60 -4.37
C ASN A 797 -30.90 -16.37 -5.09
N ALA A 798 -30.61 -16.21 -6.39
CA ALA A 798 -31.20 -15.17 -7.20
C ALA A 798 -32.71 -15.36 -7.19
N GLY A 799 -33.47 -14.42 -6.60
CA GLY A 799 -34.92 -14.38 -6.72
C GLY A 799 -35.36 -13.71 -8.03
N MET A 800 -34.50 -12.82 -8.52
CA MET A 800 -34.73 -11.98 -9.68
C MET A 800 -33.43 -11.79 -10.47
N LEU A 801 -33.54 -11.84 -11.80
CA LEU A 801 -32.46 -11.57 -12.74
C LEU A 801 -32.94 -10.59 -13.81
N TYR A 802 -32.19 -9.50 -14.02
CA TYR A 802 -32.38 -8.57 -15.13
C TYR A 802 -31.08 -8.37 -15.89
N VAL A 803 -31.10 -8.67 -17.18
CA VAL A 803 -29.98 -8.49 -18.08
C VAL A 803 -30.44 -7.55 -19.18
N HIS A 804 -29.80 -6.39 -19.31
CA HIS A 804 -30.21 -5.42 -20.32
C HIS A 804 -29.05 -4.62 -20.88
N ASP A 805 -29.27 -4.05 -22.06
CA ASP A 805 -28.33 -3.09 -22.69
C ASP A 805 -26.89 -3.61 -22.82
N SER A 806 -26.70 -4.93 -22.83
CA SER A 806 -25.36 -5.51 -22.94
C SER A 806 -24.96 -5.68 -24.38
N SER A 807 -23.84 -5.06 -24.75
CA SER A 807 -23.28 -5.11 -26.10
C SER A 807 -22.27 -6.25 -26.29
N SER A 808 -21.83 -6.90 -25.22
CA SER A 808 -20.73 -7.88 -25.17
C SER A 808 -21.17 -9.29 -24.82
N ILE A 809 -22.23 -9.45 -24.02
CA ILE A 809 -22.63 -10.76 -23.50
C ILE A 809 -23.07 -11.72 -24.61
N THR A 810 -22.44 -12.89 -24.66
CA THR A 810 -22.86 -13.98 -25.57
C THR A 810 -23.77 -14.99 -24.88
N CYS A 811 -23.75 -15.02 -23.55
CA CYS A 811 -24.58 -15.86 -22.68
C CYS A 811 -24.53 -15.33 -21.23
N VAL A 812 -25.59 -15.48 -20.44
CA VAL A 812 -25.58 -15.12 -19.01
C VAL A 812 -24.50 -15.93 -18.29
N PRO A 813 -23.53 -15.29 -17.61
CA PRO A 813 -22.51 -15.97 -16.82
C PRO A 813 -23.17 -16.88 -15.80
N SER A 814 -22.97 -18.18 -15.93
CA SER A 814 -23.45 -19.19 -14.99
C SER A 814 -22.26 -20.05 -14.56
N PRO A 815 -21.90 -20.05 -13.26
CA PRO A 815 -20.84 -20.90 -12.75
C PRO A 815 -21.15 -22.37 -13.00
N GLN A 816 -20.12 -23.19 -13.19
CA GLN A 816 -20.29 -24.63 -13.32
C GLN A 816 -20.94 -25.19 -12.04
N GLY A 817 -22.11 -25.82 -12.19
CA GLY A 817 -22.91 -26.36 -11.09
C GLY A 817 -23.99 -25.44 -10.51
N ALA A 818 -24.16 -24.21 -11.02
CA ALA A 818 -25.28 -23.35 -10.64
C ALA A 818 -26.61 -23.89 -11.17
N ARG A 819 -27.63 -23.93 -10.30
CA ARG A 819 -28.95 -24.51 -10.57
C ARG A 819 -30.05 -23.46 -10.66
N TRP A 820 -29.78 -22.21 -10.27
CA TRP A 820 -30.75 -21.11 -10.27
C TRP A 820 -32.03 -21.48 -9.52
N ARG A 821 -31.87 -22.18 -8.39
CA ARG A 821 -32.97 -22.86 -7.68
C ARG A 821 -34.11 -21.93 -7.29
N TRP A 822 -33.78 -20.72 -6.85
CA TRP A 822 -34.73 -19.75 -6.32
C TRP A 822 -35.16 -18.68 -7.32
N LEU A 823 -34.68 -18.74 -8.57
CA LEU A 823 -35.01 -17.75 -9.60
C LEU A 823 -36.50 -17.81 -9.91
N LYS A 824 -37.24 -16.74 -9.62
CA LYS A 824 -38.69 -16.64 -9.86
C LYS A 824 -39.01 -15.76 -11.05
N TRP A 825 -38.22 -14.69 -11.25
CA TRP A 825 -38.44 -13.67 -12.26
C TRP A 825 -37.15 -13.40 -13.02
N CYS A 826 -37.20 -13.51 -14.35
CA CYS A 826 -36.07 -13.26 -15.22
C CYS A 826 -36.50 -12.38 -16.41
N ARG A 827 -35.74 -11.30 -16.65
CA ARG A 827 -35.92 -10.42 -17.80
C ARG A 827 -34.61 -10.24 -18.54
N VAL A 828 -34.64 -10.41 -19.86
CA VAL A 828 -33.46 -10.21 -20.73
C VAL A 828 -33.84 -9.33 -21.91
N GLU A 829 -33.17 -8.20 -22.10
CA GLU A 829 -33.50 -7.28 -23.20
C GLU A 829 -32.32 -6.55 -23.81
N ARG A 830 -32.44 -6.10 -25.07
CA ARG A 830 -31.41 -5.27 -25.72
C ARG A 830 -29.99 -5.88 -25.67
N CYS A 831 -29.88 -7.19 -25.86
CA CYS A 831 -28.59 -7.92 -25.86
C CYS A 831 -28.33 -8.55 -27.25
N PRO A 832 -27.76 -7.81 -28.22
CA PRO A 832 -27.68 -8.23 -29.62
C PRO A 832 -26.76 -9.43 -29.89
N LYS A 833 -25.69 -9.62 -29.12
CA LYS A 833 -24.71 -10.71 -29.31
C LYS A 833 -25.05 -12.00 -28.55
N LEU A 834 -26.15 -12.00 -27.79
CA LEU A 834 -26.53 -13.12 -26.95
C LEU A 834 -27.04 -14.28 -27.79
N CYS A 835 -26.33 -15.42 -27.77
CA CYS A 835 -26.64 -16.61 -28.58
C CYS A 835 -27.52 -17.61 -27.83
N SER A 836 -27.30 -17.75 -26.52
CA SER A 836 -28.10 -18.57 -25.61
C SER A 836 -28.27 -17.82 -24.29
N VAL A 837 -29.49 -17.71 -23.75
CA VAL A 837 -29.71 -16.93 -22.52
C VAL A 837 -28.95 -17.56 -21.35
N PHE A 838 -29.09 -18.85 -21.11
CA PHE A 838 -28.31 -19.60 -20.12
C PHE A 838 -27.40 -20.64 -20.78
N ALA A 839 -26.19 -20.80 -20.25
CA ALA A 839 -25.28 -21.85 -20.69
C ALA A 839 -25.75 -23.20 -20.14
N THR A 840 -25.56 -24.28 -20.91
CA THR A 840 -25.92 -25.64 -20.48
C THR A 840 -25.25 -25.97 -19.15
N PRO A 841 -26.00 -26.19 -18.07
CA PRO A 841 -25.41 -26.65 -16.82
C PRO A 841 -24.87 -28.07 -17.06
N GLN A 842 -23.54 -28.27 -16.99
CA GLN A 842 -22.98 -29.62 -16.93
C GLN A 842 -23.31 -30.23 -15.57
N LEU A 843 -24.53 -30.74 -15.42
CA LEU A 843 -25.03 -31.37 -14.20
C LEU A 843 -24.95 -32.90 -14.34
N SER A 844 -24.66 -33.59 -13.24
CA SER A 844 -24.86 -35.05 -13.16
C SER A 844 -26.32 -35.40 -13.46
N SER A 845 -26.58 -36.56 -14.06
CA SER A 845 -27.80 -36.96 -14.77
C SER A 845 -29.17 -36.89 -14.04
N ASP A 846 -29.26 -36.34 -12.82
CA ASP A 846 -30.48 -36.31 -11.98
C ASP A 846 -30.78 -34.94 -11.34
N GLN A 847 -30.20 -33.83 -11.81
CA GLN A 847 -30.38 -32.50 -11.17
C GLN A 847 -31.26 -31.54 -11.99
N ILE A 848 -32.28 -30.95 -11.34
CA ILE A 848 -33.22 -29.99 -11.94
C ILE A 848 -32.68 -28.56 -11.83
N THR A 849 -32.63 -27.85 -12.96
CA THR A 849 -32.30 -26.41 -13.06
C THR A 849 -33.60 -25.59 -13.08
N PHE A 850 -33.61 -24.37 -12.51
CA PHE A 850 -34.76 -23.43 -12.50
C PHE A 850 -36.03 -23.93 -11.77
N TRP A 851 -35.88 -24.48 -10.56
CA TRP A 851 -36.99 -25.02 -9.77
C TRP A 851 -38.16 -24.04 -9.55
N SER A 852 -37.86 -22.74 -9.39
CA SER A 852 -38.84 -21.74 -8.95
C SER A 852 -39.26 -20.76 -10.05
N LEU A 853 -38.81 -20.94 -11.30
CA LEU A 853 -38.98 -19.94 -12.36
C LEU A 853 -40.45 -19.83 -12.77
N SER A 854 -41.07 -18.71 -12.41
CA SER A 854 -42.48 -18.41 -12.69
C SER A 854 -42.68 -17.39 -13.81
N THR A 855 -41.68 -16.53 -14.06
CA THR A 855 -41.76 -15.47 -15.06
C THR A 855 -40.45 -15.36 -15.80
N PHE A 856 -40.52 -15.51 -17.12
CA PHE A 856 -39.42 -15.27 -18.04
C PHE A 856 -39.90 -14.30 -19.12
N TRP A 857 -39.15 -13.22 -19.33
CA TRP A 857 -39.45 -12.20 -20.33
C TRP A 857 -38.20 -11.89 -21.13
N ALA A 858 -38.30 -11.95 -22.46
CA ALA A 858 -37.17 -11.68 -23.35
C ALA A 858 -37.61 -10.76 -24.50
N SER A 859 -36.75 -9.80 -24.86
CA SER A 859 -36.99 -8.95 -26.05
C SER A 859 -35.68 -8.48 -26.69
N GLN A 860 -35.69 -8.19 -27.99
CA GLN A 860 -34.52 -7.60 -28.68
C GLN A 860 -33.24 -8.44 -28.55
N LEU A 861 -33.36 -9.76 -28.79
CA LEU A 861 -32.26 -10.75 -28.78
C LEU A 861 -32.07 -11.39 -30.17
N PRO A 862 -31.57 -10.64 -31.18
CA PRO A 862 -31.54 -11.06 -32.58
C PRO A 862 -30.69 -12.31 -32.88
N MET A 863 -29.66 -12.60 -32.06
CA MET A 863 -28.80 -13.78 -32.24
C MET A 863 -29.19 -14.98 -31.36
N ALA A 864 -30.21 -14.84 -30.51
CA ALA A 864 -30.55 -15.87 -29.54
C ALA A 864 -31.25 -17.06 -30.20
N CYS A 865 -30.58 -18.21 -30.23
CA CYS A 865 -31.12 -19.45 -30.77
C CYS A 865 -31.84 -20.29 -29.71
N TYR A 866 -31.44 -20.16 -28.44
CA TYR A 866 -31.95 -20.97 -27.32
C TYR A 866 -32.10 -20.14 -26.05
N ILE A 867 -33.13 -20.43 -25.23
CA ILE A 867 -33.21 -19.87 -23.87
C ILE A 867 -32.14 -20.55 -22.98
N TRP A 868 -31.99 -21.86 -23.09
CA TRP A 868 -30.86 -22.60 -22.54
C TRP A 868 -30.39 -23.59 -23.61
N ASN A 869 -29.08 -23.66 -23.85
CA ASN A 869 -28.50 -24.67 -24.74
C ASN A 869 -28.42 -26.01 -24.01
#